data_AF-A0AAN9BKC3-F1
#
_entry.id   AF-A0AAN9BKC3-F1
#
_cell.length_a   1.000
_cell.length_b   1.000
_cell.length_c   1.000
_cell.angle_alpha   90.00
_cell.angle_beta   90.00
_cell.angle_gamma   90.00
#
_symmetry.space_group_name_H-M   'P 1'
#
loop_
_entity.id
_entity.type
_entity.pdbx_description
1 polymer ?
#
loop_
_entity_poly.entity_id
_entity_poly.type
_entity_poly.pdbx_seq_one_letter_code
_entity_poly.pdbx_strand_id
1 'polypeptide(L)'
;MGRKVILAVCSLNQWALDFTENAKRIIDSIAIAKQKGATLRSGPELEICGYGCADHFLEGDTYLHSWEMLTQILKNPACQDIIVDVGMPVMHKNVAYNCRVIFYNKNILLIRPKMMLCDDGCYRESRWFTAWKREREVEDYYLPRMLREVTGQSTVPIGDGVIATLDTCFAPEICEELWNPKSRHIDLALDGVEIIMNGSGSYHQLRKIYTRVDLVKSATYKGGGVYMFSNLIGCDGERVFYDGGSMISVNGQIVAEGPQFTLDEVCVTTATVDLEDVRSYKYGIRSRSEVAARSKPFPRIQVDYALSNREDDNLLRASSPIQFTLLPAAEEIRLGPAIWMWDYLRRSAQGGFFLPLSGGIDSSATACLVASMCHMVVEAVSSGRRSVLSDIQRIVGQPDYVPKDPRELANRIFTTCYMGSENSSNETRNRSAQLANQIGSYHLSISIDTAVAAVLKIFSTAVNMVPKFRAHGGSLRENLAMQNVQARVRMVLAYLFAQLSLWARGRSGGLLVLGSANVDESLRGYMTKYDCSSADINPIGGISKTDLRTFVNHCRERFGFSSLESIYHAPPTAELEPLSDGELAQTDEQDMGMTYEELSVYGKLRKQQACGPYSMFCKLLHLSNNKHSPEEIAEKVKLFFQLYAINRHKMTVLTPSYHAESYSPDDNRFDQRQFLYNVKWPWQFHRIDEEAKKMGQVLKLREPGSMEEGNANDVDSDTGASPRLVINTAPKDSVNASVSSPMGVTVSLSSQLALLRNGNGTITTSSPRQILQSTPALAGRYVPLQPHQVQQLQLQQQAQFLQSLSAAQQLSQLSVPVSFSKVGKAGPPAIASVAANGAPTSESSGSNSAEYIVNRVPGSDNTVLLSSGRYATIDPSMLGPINALMAVANQRPLPTPEPERTTAGRQPSAQSLALPTPASDPPKKKRRRKAVEKPAADAEGGKGKAAEKGSNSGKKALPEKAAKARSESASVLEGLAKKVRRNSLDVQAGDKGMPVLMKEGEGKQPVLV
;
A
#
# COMPACT_ATOMS: atom_id res chain seq x y z
N MET A 1 -20.95 -32.22 -19.15
CA MET A 1 -20.54 -31.43 -17.98
C MET A 1 -19.05 -31.54 -17.93
N GLY A 2 -18.34 -30.43 -18.05
CA GLY A 2 -16.89 -30.41 -17.84
C GLY A 2 -16.58 -30.49 -16.35
N ARG A 3 -15.45 -31.11 -16.00
CA ARG A 3 -15.19 -31.53 -14.62
C ARG A 3 -14.02 -30.79 -13.97
N LYS A 4 -12.80 -30.93 -14.47
CA LYS A 4 -11.60 -30.34 -13.85
C LYS A 4 -11.08 -29.15 -14.64
N VAL A 5 -10.97 -28.03 -13.95
CA VAL A 5 -10.48 -26.76 -14.49
C VAL A 5 -9.16 -26.38 -13.83
N ILE A 6 -8.24 -25.78 -14.58
CA ILE A 6 -6.99 -25.23 -14.04
C ILE A 6 -7.10 -23.71 -14.05
N LEU A 7 -6.97 -23.12 -12.86
CA LEU A 7 -7.29 -21.71 -12.60
C LEU A 7 -6.03 -20.98 -12.13
N ALA A 8 -5.81 -19.76 -12.61
CA ALA A 8 -4.66 -18.93 -12.27
C ALA A 8 -5.05 -17.60 -11.61
N VAL A 9 -4.50 -17.36 -10.41
CA VAL A 9 -4.42 -16.03 -9.79
C VAL A 9 -3.00 -15.51 -9.91
N CYS A 10 -2.82 -14.20 -9.88
CA CYS A 10 -1.48 -13.62 -9.94
C CYS A 10 -1.32 -12.36 -9.10
N SER A 11 -0.08 -12.15 -8.65
CA SER A 11 0.38 -10.90 -8.03
C SER A 11 1.42 -10.27 -8.94
N LEU A 12 1.21 -9.01 -9.31
CA LEU A 12 2.09 -8.26 -10.21
C LEU A 12 2.63 -7.01 -9.54
N ASN A 13 3.91 -6.71 -9.78
CA ASN A 13 4.57 -5.49 -9.31
C ASN A 13 4.46 -4.36 -10.35
N GLN A 14 3.23 -3.90 -10.53
CA GLN A 14 2.91 -2.79 -11.42
C GLN A 14 3.40 -1.46 -10.84
N TRP A 15 3.54 -0.46 -11.71
CA TRP A 15 3.89 0.92 -11.33
C TRP A 15 2.88 1.86 -11.99
N ALA A 16 2.37 2.84 -11.24
CA ALA A 16 1.45 3.85 -11.74
C ALA A 16 1.98 4.51 -13.02
N LEU A 17 1.18 4.45 -14.09
CA LEU A 17 1.48 4.95 -15.44
C LEU A 17 2.64 4.26 -16.21
N ASP A 18 3.24 3.19 -15.67
CA ASP A 18 4.25 2.36 -16.35
C ASP A 18 3.60 1.41 -17.38
N PHE A 19 2.80 1.97 -18.28
CA PHE A 19 1.89 1.24 -19.17
C PHE A 19 2.56 0.09 -19.93
N THR A 20 3.78 0.30 -20.45
CA THR A 20 4.48 -0.71 -21.26
C THR A 20 4.96 -1.90 -20.43
N GLU A 21 5.63 -1.68 -19.30
CA GLU A 21 6.10 -2.80 -18.47
C GLU A 21 4.94 -3.41 -17.65
N ASN A 22 3.90 -2.65 -17.30
CA ASN A 22 2.65 -3.19 -16.75
C ASN A 22 1.97 -4.17 -17.72
N ALA A 23 1.82 -3.80 -19.00
CA ALA A 23 1.23 -4.66 -20.03
C ALA A 23 2.09 -5.92 -20.27
N LYS A 24 3.42 -5.78 -20.24
CA LYS A 24 4.38 -6.89 -20.31
C LYS A 24 4.26 -7.84 -19.12
N ARG A 25 4.24 -7.34 -17.87
CA ARG A 25 4.01 -8.15 -16.64
C ARG A 25 2.68 -8.91 -16.70
N ILE A 26 1.63 -8.30 -17.28
CA ILE A 26 0.34 -8.96 -17.56
C ILE A 26 0.54 -10.10 -18.58
N ILE A 27 1.15 -9.83 -19.74
CA ILE A 27 1.42 -10.83 -20.79
C ILE A 27 2.27 -12.00 -20.26
N ASP A 28 3.33 -11.72 -19.51
CA ASP A 28 4.18 -12.73 -18.88
C ASP A 28 3.37 -13.59 -17.89
N SER A 29 2.48 -12.98 -17.09
CA SER A 29 1.59 -13.73 -16.20
C SER A 29 0.62 -14.65 -16.92
N ILE A 30 0.14 -14.24 -18.11
CA ILE A 30 -0.75 -15.04 -18.97
C ILE A 30 0.04 -16.19 -19.61
N ALA A 31 1.25 -15.93 -20.08
CA ALA A 31 2.15 -16.96 -20.62
C ALA A 31 2.50 -18.03 -19.57
N ILE A 32 2.83 -17.62 -18.34
CA ILE A 32 3.10 -18.54 -17.22
C ILE A 32 1.83 -19.29 -16.82
N ALA A 33 0.65 -18.65 -16.83
CA ALA A 33 -0.63 -19.32 -16.56
C ALA A 33 -0.91 -20.43 -17.58
N LYS A 34 -0.77 -20.15 -18.89
CA LYS A 34 -0.89 -21.15 -19.96
C LYS A 34 0.16 -22.26 -19.85
N GLN A 35 1.41 -21.93 -19.52
CA GLN A 35 2.47 -22.94 -19.34
C GLN A 35 2.14 -23.92 -18.19
N LYS A 36 1.39 -23.46 -17.18
CA LYS A 36 0.86 -24.28 -16.08
C LYS A 36 -0.50 -24.95 -16.41
N GLY A 37 -0.96 -24.86 -17.66
CA GLY A 37 -2.20 -25.47 -18.14
C GLY A 37 -3.49 -24.69 -17.80
N ALA A 38 -3.40 -23.47 -17.27
CA ALA A 38 -4.58 -22.71 -16.85
C ALA A 38 -5.42 -22.20 -18.04
N THR A 39 -6.74 -22.35 -17.93
CA THR A 39 -7.74 -21.92 -18.93
C THR A 39 -8.47 -20.64 -18.53
N LEU A 40 -8.31 -20.20 -17.27
CA LEU A 40 -8.79 -18.92 -16.75
C LEU A 40 -7.71 -18.23 -15.89
N ARG A 41 -7.34 -16.99 -16.23
CA ARG A 41 -6.42 -16.13 -15.46
C ARG A 41 -7.11 -14.84 -15.02
N SER A 42 -7.02 -14.52 -13.73
CA SER A 42 -7.47 -13.24 -13.16
C SER A 42 -6.29 -12.42 -12.63
N GLY A 43 -6.23 -11.14 -12.97
CA GLY A 43 -5.18 -10.20 -12.53
C GLY A 43 -5.57 -9.31 -11.33
N PRO A 44 -4.63 -8.56 -10.74
CA PRO A 44 -4.93 -7.53 -9.74
C PRO A 44 -5.87 -6.42 -10.23
N GLU A 45 -6.34 -5.59 -9.31
CA GLU A 45 -7.17 -4.41 -9.62
C GLU A 45 -6.38 -3.33 -10.37
N LEU A 46 -7.02 -2.71 -11.37
CA LEU A 46 -6.43 -1.63 -12.20
C LEU A 46 -5.02 -1.93 -12.76
N GLU A 47 -4.68 -3.22 -12.95
CA GLU A 47 -3.33 -3.67 -13.27
C GLU A 47 -2.71 -3.08 -14.55
N ILE A 48 -3.50 -2.64 -15.55
CA ILE A 48 -2.95 -2.06 -16.78
C ILE A 48 -2.26 -0.70 -16.52
N CYS A 49 -2.86 0.14 -15.68
CA CYS A 49 -2.32 1.46 -15.32
C CYS A 49 -1.55 1.46 -13.99
N GLY A 50 -1.80 0.48 -13.11
CA GLY A 50 -1.44 0.54 -11.69
C GLY A 50 -2.56 1.18 -10.86
N TYR A 51 -2.71 0.77 -9.60
CA TYR A 51 -3.82 1.24 -8.76
C TYR A 51 -3.59 2.69 -8.27
N GLY A 52 -2.38 3.01 -7.81
CA GLY A 52 -1.98 4.29 -7.22
C GLY A 52 -1.81 5.46 -8.18
N CYS A 53 -2.47 5.48 -9.35
CA CYS A 53 -2.41 6.62 -10.27
C CYS A 53 -3.04 7.91 -9.70
N ALA A 54 -3.88 7.79 -8.66
CA ALA A 54 -4.53 8.90 -7.99
C ALA A 54 -5.18 9.90 -8.97
N ASP A 55 -4.83 11.18 -8.91
CA ASP A 55 -5.47 12.22 -9.73
C ASP A 55 -5.19 12.10 -11.24
N HIS A 56 -4.22 11.27 -11.67
CA HIS A 56 -4.06 10.92 -13.09
C HIS A 56 -5.27 10.12 -13.65
N PHE A 57 -6.14 9.57 -12.80
CA PHE A 57 -7.45 9.05 -13.24
C PHE A 57 -8.42 10.15 -13.69
N LEU A 58 -8.12 11.43 -13.49
CA LEU A 58 -8.87 12.56 -14.05
C LEU A 58 -8.38 12.94 -15.47
N GLU A 59 -7.26 12.36 -15.91
CA GLU A 59 -6.62 12.66 -17.20
C GLU A 59 -7.11 11.69 -18.28
N GLY A 60 -7.49 12.21 -19.45
CA GLY A 60 -7.98 11.40 -20.58
C GLY A 60 -6.94 10.39 -21.07
N ASP A 61 -5.66 10.76 -20.97
CA ASP A 61 -4.52 9.96 -21.44
C ASP A 61 -4.38 8.65 -20.67
N THR A 62 -4.71 8.62 -19.37
CA THR A 62 -4.75 7.39 -18.56
C THR A 62 -5.74 6.37 -19.10
N TYR A 63 -6.89 6.81 -19.63
CA TYR A 63 -7.85 5.94 -20.31
C TYR A 63 -7.35 5.53 -21.70
N LEU A 64 -6.79 6.48 -22.48
CA LEU A 64 -6.26 6.22 -23.82
C LEU A 64 -5.18 5.14 -23.78
N HIS A 65 -4.13 5.34 -22.97
CA HIS A 65 -3.01 4.41 -22.86
C HIS A 65 -3.45 3.06 -22.27
N SER A 66 -4.45 3.03 -21.39
CA SER A 66 -5.05 1.76 -20.93
C SER A 66 -5.71 0.98 -22.08
N TRP A 67 -6.41 1.65 -23.01
CA TRP A 67 -6.95 1.02 -24.21
C TRP A 67 -5.87 0.61 -25.22
N GLU A 68 -4.80 1.38 -25.36
CA GLU A 68 -3.65 1.03 -26.20
C GLU A 68 -2.94 -0.22 -25.67
N MET A 69 -2.73 -0.32 -24.36
CA MET A 69 -2.16 -1.51 -23.73
C MET A 69 -3.08 -2.72 -23.84
N LEU A 70 -4.39 -2.56 -23.64
CA LEU A 70 -5.35 -3.65 -23.89
C LEU A 70 -5.30 -4.11 -25.36
N THR A 71 -5.12 -3.17 -26.31
CA THR A 71 -4.94 -3.47 -27.74
C THR A 71 -3.67 -4.30 -27.99
N GLN A 72 -2.57 -4.04 -27.28
CA GLN A 72 -1.35 -4.85 -27.36
C GLN A 72 -1.51 -6.23 -26.73
N ILE A 73 -2.15 -6.31 -25.55
CA ILE A 73 -2.43 -7.56 -24.84
C ILE A 73 -3.32 -8.47 -25.70
N LEU A 74 -4.43 -7.97 -26.24
CA LEU A 74 -5.33 -8.72 -27.14
C LEU A 74 -4.64 -9.23 -28.42
N LYS A 75 -3.66 -8.48 -28.96
CA LYS A 75 -2.87 -8.91 -30.13
C LYS A 75 -1.89 -10.04 -29.79
N ASN A 76 -1.53 -10.25 -28.53
CA ASN A 76 -0.45 -11.16 -28.14
C ASN A 76 -0.84 -12.66 -28.29
N PRO A 77 0.03 -13.51 -28.87
CA PRO A 77 -0.21 -14.96 -28.97
C PRO A 77 -0.39 -15.68 -27.62
N ALA A 78 0.17 -15.16 -26.52
CA ALA A 78 -0.07 -15.69 -25.18
C ALA A 78 -1.55 -15.61 -24.77
N CYS A 79 -2.32 -14.68 -25.33
CA CYS A 79 -3.74 -14.46 -25.02
C CYS A 79 -4.72 -15.30 -25.86
N GLN A 80 -4.25 -16.30 -26.61
CA GLN A 80 -5.13 -17.27 -27.26
C GLN A 80 -5.43 -18.45 -26.31
N ASP A 81 -6.58 -19.08 -26.45
CA ASP A 81 -7.03 -20.33 -25.82
C ASP A 81 -6.96 -20.33 -24.28
N ILE A 82 -7.12 -19.14 -23.69
CA ILE A 82 -7.24 -18.85 -22.27
C ILE A 82 -8.21 -17.68 -22.10
N ILE A 83 -9.12 -17.75 -21.12
CA ILE A 83 -9.91 -16.57 -20.71
C ILE A 83 -9.04 -15.71 -19.79
N VAL A 84 -8.99 -14.41 -20.08
CA VAL A 84 -8.23 -13.43 -19.31
C VAL A 84 -9.15 -12.37 -18.74
N ASP A 85 -9.02 -12.13 -17.45
CA ASP A 85 -9.67 -11.05 -16.70
C ASP A 85 -8.60 -10.04 -16.25
N VAL A 86 -8.69 -8.79 -16.73
CA VAL A 86 -7.75 -7.68 -16.46
C VAL A 86 -8.43 -6.47 -15.85
N GLY A 87 -7.67 -5.65 -15.12
CA GLY A 87 -8.16 -4.40 -14.51
C GLY A 87 -7.72 -3.13 -15.24
N MET A 88 -8.64 -2.21 -15.54
CA MET A 88 -8.34 -0.88 -16.10
C MET A 88 -9.47 0.14 -15.84
N PRO A 89 -9.18 1.46 -15.87
CA PRO A 89 -10.20 2.49 -15.82
C PRO A 89 -10.94 2.58 -17.16
N VAL A 90 -12.27 2.72 -17.14
CA VAL A 90 -13.12 2.85 -18.32
C VAL A 90 -14.07 4.03 -18.13
N MET A 91 -14.12 4.92 -19.12
CA MET A 91 -15.13 5.97 -19.19
C MET A 91 -16.30 5.52 -20.07
N HIS A 92 -17.52 5.54 -19.53
CA HIS A 92 -18.76 5.19 -20.23
C HIS A 92 -19.80 6.29 -20.01
N LYS A 93 -20.37 6.84 -21.09
CA LYS A 93 -21.34 7.95 -21.04
C LYS A 93 -20.88 9.14 -20.18
N ASN A 94 -19.59 9.50 -20.30
CA ASN A 94 -18.89 10.53 -19.52
C ASN A 94 -18.82 10.27 -18.00
N VAL A 95 -19.02 9.03 -17.57
CA VAL A 95 -18.83 8.60 -16.17
C VAL A 95 -17.62 7.67 -16.10
N ALA A 96 -16.72 7.95 -15.14
CA ALA A 96 -15.52 7.18 -14.87
C ALA A 96 -15.82 5.95 -14.00
N TYR A 97 -15.37 4.78 -14.41
CA TYR A 97 -15.49 3.52 -13.68
C TYR A 97 -14.13 2.82 -13.55
N ASN A 98 -13.86 2.27 -12.37
CA ASN A 98 -12.87 1.22 -12.18
C ASN A 98 -13.49 -0.09 -12.69
N CYS A 99 -12.86 -0.78 -13.64
CA CYS A 99 -13.44 -1.92 -14.34
C CYS A 99 -12.55 -3.16 -14.38
N ARG A 100 -13.20 -4.32 -14.39
CA ARG A 100 -12.68 -5.53 -15.05
C ARG A 100 -13.01 -5.50 -16.53
N VAL A 101 -12.09 -5.95 -17.36
CA VAL A 101 -12.33 -6.26 -18.78
C VAL A 101 -11.96 -7.72 -18.98
N ILE A 102 -12.94 -8.53 -19.37
CA ILE A 102 -12.76 -9.97 -19.55
C ILE A 102 -12.80 -10.29 -21.05
N PHE A 103 -11.83 -11.05 -21.54
CA PHE A 103 -11.71 -11.38 -22.96
C PHE A 103 -11.25 -12.83 -23.20
N TYR A 104 -11.54 -13.31 -24.41
CA TYR A 104 -11.17 -14.64 -24.91
C TYR A 104 -10.97 -14.57 -26.42
N ASN A 105 -9.87 -15.15 -26.95
CA ASN A 105 -9.55 -15.20 -28.39
C ASN A 105 -9.89 -13.90 -29.14
N LYS A 106 -9.28 -12.80 -28.68
CA LYS A 106 -9.43 -11.42 -29.18
C LYS A 106 -10.82 -10.77 -29.02
N ASN A 107 -11.81 -11.47 -28.50
CA ASN A 107 -13.14 -10.91 -28.25
C ASN A 107 -13.25 -10.47 -26.78
N ILE A 108 -13.63 -9.22 -26.55
CA ILE A 108 -14.01 -8.73 -25.21
C ILE A 108 -15.43 -9.25 -24.92
N LEU A 109 -15.58 -9.95 -23.80
CA LEU A 109 -16.80 -10.65 -23.40
C LEU A 109 -17.68 -9.77 -22.51
N LEU A 110 -17.08 -9.09 -21.54
CA LEU A 110 -17.76 -8.26 -20.56
C LEU A 110 -16.80 -7.20 -19.99
N ILE A 111 -17.31 -5.99 -19.80
CA ILE A 111 -16.71 -4.96 -18.95
C ILE A 111 -17.54 -4.89 -17.66
N ARG A 112 -16.99 -5.29 -16.51
CA ARG A 112 -17.67 -5.13 -15.20
C ARG A 112 -17.12 -3.90 -14.48
N PRO A 113 -17.90 -2.81 -14.35
CA PRO A 113 -17.56 -1.70 -13.48
C PRO A 113 -17.76 -2.04 -12.00
N LYS A 114 -16.93 -1.48 -11.11
CA LYS A 114 -17.00 -1.61 -9.65
C LYS A 114 -18.28 -0.97 -9.10
N MET A 115 -18.97 -1.68 -8.20
CA MET A 115 -20.29 -1.29 -7.64
C MET A 115 -20.19 -0.77 -6.21
N MET A 116 -19.11 -1.11 -5.50
CA MET A 116 -18.79 -0.63 -4.15
C MET A 116 -17.36 -0.10 -4.17
N LEU A 117 -17.18 1.20 -3.96
CA LEU A 117 -15.88 1.85 -3.95
C LEU A 117 -15.26 1.84 -2.55
N CYS A 118 -13.93 1.88 -2.48
CA CYS A 118 -13.19 1.96 -1.24
C CYS A 118 -12.76 3.41 -0.94
N ASP A 119 -13.17 3.93 0.22
CA ASP A 119 -13.03 5.34 0.62
C ASP A 119 -12.59 5.52 2.09
N ASP A 120 -11.99 4.48 2.68
CA ASP A 120 -11.46 4.48 4.04
C ASP A 120 -9.92 4.33 4.09
N GLY A 121 -9.32 4.69 5.23
CA GLY A 121 -7.87 4.61 5.40
C GLY A 121 -7.11 5.44 4.37
N CYS A 122 -6.32 4.79 3.52
CA CYS A 122 -5.62 5.44 2.40
C CYS A 122 -6.47 5.55 1.13
N TYR A 123 -7.55 4.76 1.00
CA TYR A 123 -8.37 4.67 -0.21
C TYR A 123 -9.34 5.86 -0.33
N ARG A 124 -9.55 6.33 -1.58
CA ARG A 124 -10.37 7.51 -1.92
C ARG A 124 -10.99 7.37 -3.31
N GLU A 125 -11.42 6.17 -3.68
CA GLU A 125 -11.84 5.84 -5.05
C GLU A 125 -12.98 6.73 -5.56
N SER A 126 -13.88 7.21 -4.69
CA SER A 126 -14.96 8.15 -5.06
C SER A 126 -14.48 9.52 -5.54
N ARG A 127 -13.18 9.85 -5.36
CA ARG A 127 -12.56 11.05 -5.93
C ARG A 127 -12.41 10.97 -7.45
N TRP A 128 -12.29 9.76 -8.00
CA TRP A 128 -11.95 9.52 -9.41
C TRP A 128 -12.99 8.67 -10.14
N PHE A 129 -13.67 7.77 -9.43
CA PHE A 129 -14.60 6.80 -9.98
C PHE A 129 -16.00 6.97 -9.42
N THR A 130 -16.99 6.52 -10.19
CA THR A 130 -18.38 6.36 -9.76
C THR A 130 -18.69 4.87 -9.60
N ALA A 131 -19.28 4.46 -8.48
CA ALA A 131 -19.77 3.10 -8.33
C ALA A 131 -20.96 2.83 -9.27
N TRP A 132 -20.92 1.74 -10.04
CA TRP A 132 -22.04 1.30 -10.88
C TRP A 132 -23.27 0.96 -10.04
N LYS A 133 -24.44 1.47 -10.45
CA LYS A 133 -25.69 1.42 -9.65
C LYS A 133 -26.81 0.54 -10.22
N ARG A 134 -26.58 -0.13 -11.36
CA ARG A 134 -27.60 -0.96 -12.01
C ARG A 134 -27.33 -2.44 -11.73
N GLU A 135 -27.85 -2.95 -10.61
CA GLU A 135 -27.74 -4.37 -10.24
C GLU A 135 -28.38 -5.26 -11.30
N ARG A 136 -27.67 -6.28 -11.78
CA ARG A 136 -28.15 -7.26 -12.80
C ARG A 136 -28.59 -6.62 -14.13
N GLU A 137 -28.00 -5.50 -14.52
CA GLU A 137 -28.20 -4.85 -15.83
C GLU A 137 -26.86 -4.68 -16.58
N VAL A 138 -26.94 -4.76 -17.91
CA VAL A 138 -25.84 -4.42 -18.83
C VAL A 138 -26.32 -3.44 -19.91
N GLU A 139 -25.42 -2.61 -20.41
CA GLU A 139 -25.62 -1.73 -21.57
C GLU A 139 -24.58 -2.03 -22.67
N ASP A 140 -24.81 -1.52 -23.89
CA ASP A 140 -23.78 -1.47 -24.93
C ASP A 140 -22.69 -0.45 -24.60
N TYR A 141 -21.44 -0.92 -24.51
CA TYR A 141 -20.23 -0.11 -24.54
C TYR A 141 -19.68 -0.01 -25.97
N TYR A 142 -19.51 1.20 -26.50
CA TYR A 142 -18.93 1.42 -27.82
C TYR A 142 -17.40 1.42 -27.75
N LEU A 143 -16.76 0.37 -28.27
CA LEU A 143 -15.30 0.22 -28.20
C LEU A 143 -14.55 1.35 -28.93
N PRO A 144 -13.33 1.75 -28.49
CA PRO A 144 -12.44 2.62 -29.28
C PRO A 144 -12.07 2.00 -30.63
N ARG A 145 -11.80 2.82 -31.66
CA ARG A 145 -11.53 2.33 -33.04
C ARG A 145 -10.41 1.28 -33.09
N MET A 146 -9.30 1.56 -32.40
CA MET A 146 -8.15 0.66 -32.21
C MET A 146 -8.52 -0.74 -31.68
N LEU A 147 -9.60 -0.89 -30.89
CA LEU A 147 -10.10 -2.18 -30.44
C LEU A 147 -10.93 -2.85 -31.54
N ARG A 148 -11.83 -2.12 -32.21
CA ARG A 148 -12.68 -2.68 -33.29
C ARG A 148 -11.84 -3.29 -34.42
N GLU A 149 -10.70 -2.67 -34.72
CA GLU A 149 -9.72 -3.15 -35.70
C GLU A 149 -9.03 -4.48 -35.31
N VAL A 150 -9.08 -4.86 -34.03
CA VAL A 150 -8.52 -6.13 -33.50
C VAL A 150 -9.59 -7.18 -33.23
N THR A 151 -10.72 -6.75 -32.68
CA THR A 151 -11.79 -7.65 -32.18
C THR A 151 -12.91 -7.88 -33.21
N GLY A 152 -13.07 -6.97 -34.18
CA GLY A 152 -14.24 -6.92 -35.07
C GLY A 152 -15.55 -6.45 -34.38
N GLN A 153 -15.55 -6.28 -33.06
CA GLN A 153 -16.73 -5.91 -32.28
C GLN A 153 -16.94 -4.39 -32.32
N SER A 154 -18.17 -3.93 -32.59
CA SER A 154 -18.52 -2.50 -32.51
C SER A 154 -18.97 -2.09 -31.10
N THR A 155 -19.74 -2.95 -30.43
CA THR A 155 -20.11 -2.81 -29.02
C THR A 155 -19.81 -4.09 -28.24
N VAL A 156 -19.72 -3.96 -26.91
CA VAL A 156 -19.61 -5.08 -25.96
C VAL A 156 -20.43 -4.79 -24.69
N PRO A 157 -20.87 -5.80 -23.92
CA PRO A 157 -21.60 -5.57 -22.68
C PRO A 157 -20.76 -4.82 -21.63
N ILE A 158 -21.33 -3.78 -21.03
CA ILE A 158 -20.84 -3.15 -19.78
C ILE A 158 -21.90 -3.19 -18.69
N GLY A 159 -21.56 -3.68 -17.50
CA GLY A 159 -22.45 -3.68 -16.34
C GLY A 159 -22.30 -4.91 -15.44
N ASP A 160 -23.36 -5.24 -14.70
CA ASP A 160 -23.40 -6.29 -13.69
C ASP A 160 -23.92 -7.61 -14.29
N GLY A 161 -23.12 -8.21 -15.17
CA GLY A 161 -23.38 -9.50 -15.82
C GLY A 161 -22.44 -10.61 -15.35
N VAL A 162 -22.72 -11.85 -15.79
CA VAL A 162 -21.91 -13.05 -15.51
C VAL A 162 -21.59 -13.78 -16.83
N ILE A 163 -20.50 -14.55 -16.86
CA ILE A 163 -20.06 -15.27 -18.05
C ILE A 163 -20.38 -16.75 -17.91
N ALA A 164 -21.11 -17.30 -18.88
CA ALA A 164 -21.47 -18.70 -18.99
C ALA A 164 -20.68 -19.35 -20.14
N THR A 165 -19.93 -20.39 -19.80
CA THR A 165 -19.21 -21.27 -20.74
C THR A 165 -20.02 -22.54 -20.97
N LEU A 166 -19.54 -23.43 -21.85
CA LEU A 166 -20.17 -24.73 -22.10
C LEU A 166 -20.18 -25.66 -20.86
N ASP A 167 -19.32 -25.39 -19.87
CA ASP A 167 -19.10 -26.26 -18.71
C ASP A 167 -19.15 -25.59 -17.34
N THR A 168 -19.12 -24.26 -17.22
CA THR A 168 -19.25 -23.53 -15.94
C THR A 168 -19.78 -22.09 -16.09
N CYS A 169 -20.03 -21.42 -14.96
CA CYS A 169 -20.43 -20.01 -14.90
C CYS A 169 -19.52 -19.26 -13.92
N PHE A 170 -18.93 -18.14 -14.36
CA PHE A 170 -17.99 -17.35 -13.56
C PHE A 170 -18.25 -15.85 -13.63
N ALA A 171 -17.86 -15.11 -12.60
CA ALA A 171 -18.07 -13.66 -12.52
C ALA A 171 -17.06 -12.93 -11.61
N PRO A 172 -16.75 -11.66 -11.89
CA PRO A 172 -15.92 -10.83 -11.02
C PRO A 172 -16.66 -10.21 -9.82
N GLU A 173 -15.96 -10.11 -8.69
CA GLU A 173 -16.27 -9.30 -7.49
C GLU A 173 -15.04 -8.44 -7.18
N ILE A 174 -15.10 -7.11 -7.25
CA ILE A 174 -13.90 -6.26 -7.27
C ILE A 174 -13.56 -5.72 -5.86
N CYS A 175 -12.42 -6.16 -5.32
CA CYS A 175 -11.85 -5.73 -4.03
C CYS A 175 -12.92 -5.58 -2.92
N GLU A 176 -13.19 -4.34 -2.49
CA GLU A 176 -14.11 -3.92 -1.41
C GLU A 176 -15.51 -4.55 -1.49
N GLU A 177 -15.95 -4.96 -2.69
CA GLU A 177 -17.20 -5.71 -2.86
C GLU A 177 -17.26 -7.01 -2.01
N LEU A 178 -16.12 -7.61 -1.66
CA LEU A 178 -16.01 -8.75 -0.72
C LEU A 178 -16.25 -8.35 0.75
N TRP A 179 -15.73 -7.20 1.18
CA TRP A 179 -15.72 -6.77 2.59
C TRP A 179 -17.09 -6.30 3.08
N ASN A 180 -17.99 -5.95 2.16
CA ASN A 180 -19.32 -5.43 2.48
C ASN A 180 -20.27 -6.50 3.09
N PRO A 181 -21.14 -6.16 4.07
CA PRO A 181 -22.13 -7.10 4.61
C PRO A 181 -23.13 -7.70 3.60
N LYS A 182 -23.39 -7.03 2.46
CA LYS A 182 -24.12 -7.58 1.30
C LYS A 182 -23.15 -7.73 0.12
N SER A 183 -22.09 -8.53 0.31
CA SER A 183 -21.08 -8.82 -0.70
C SER A 183 -21.69 -9.30 -2.03
N ARG A 184 -21.07 -8.97 -3.17
CA ARG A 184 -21.63 -9.33 -4.49
C ARG A 184 -21.66 -10.85 -4.71
N HIS A 185 -20.68 -11.59 -4.17
CA HIS A 185 -20.61 -13.05 -4.26
C HIS A 185 -21.82 -13.76 -3.66
N ILE A 186 -22.56 -13.14 -2.75
CA ILE A 186 -23.80 -13.70 -2.19
C ILE A 186 -24.86 -13.85 -3.29
N ASP A 187 -25.05 -12.81 -4.10
CA ASP A 187 -26.00 -12.84 -5.21
C ASP A 187 -25.51 -13.74 -6.36
N LEU A 188 -24.20 -13.71 -6.67
CA LEU A 188 -23.59 -14.53 -7.71
C LEU A 188 -23.70 -16.03 -7.39
N ALA A 189 -23.36 -16.43 -6.15
CA ALA A 189 -23.42 -17.82 -5.72
C ALA A 189 -24.85 -18.39 -5.75
N LEU A 190 -25.87 -17.54 -5.52
CA LEU A 190 -27.30 -17.87 -5.60
C LEU A 190 -27.83 -17.96 -7.04
N ASP A 191 -27.33 -17.16 -7.98
CA ASP A 191 -27.65 -17.27 -9.42
C ASP A 191 -27.12 -18.58 -10.03
N GLY A 192 -26.06 -19.13 -9.43
CA GLY A 192 -25.41 -20.37 -9.85
C GLY A 192 -23.94 -20.22 -10.24
N VAL A 193 -23.35 -19.03 -10.14
CA VAL A 193 -21.93 -18.76 -10.44
C VAL A 193 -21.04 -19.69 -9.59
N GLU A 194 -20.21 -20.50 -10.26
CA GLU A 194 -19.37 -21.53 -9.65
C GLU A 194 -17.97 -21.00 -9.29
N ILE A 195 -17.46 -20.03 -10.05
CA ILE A 195 -16.15 -19.39 -9.83
C ILE A 195 -16.31 -17.87 -9.71
N ILE A 196 -15.83 -17.30 -8.61
CA ILE A 196 -15.76 -15.84 -8.39
C ILE A 196 -14.31 -15.37 -8.53
N MET A 197 -14.08 -14.28 -9.26
CA MET A 197 -12.76 -13.68 -9.46
C MET A 197 -12.68 -12.32 -8.76
N ASN A 198 -11.69 -12.12 -7.89
CA ASN A 198 -11.45 -10.84 -7.23
C ASN A 198 -10.04 -10.33 -7.56
N GLY A 199 -9.99 -9.37 -8.48
CA GLY A 199 -8.85 -8.47 -8.61
C GLY A 199 -8.93 -7.39 -7.54
N SER A 200 -7.89 -7.27 -6.73
CA SER A 200 -7.75 -6.34 -5.61
C SER A 200 -6.53 -5.42 -5.75
N GLY A 201 -6.66 -4.20 -5.22
CA GLY A 201 -5.57 -3.30 -4.85
C GLY A 201 -5.47 -3.22 -3.33
N SER A 202 -5.21 -4.35 -2.67
CA SER A 202 -5.27 -4.48 -1.22
C SER A 202 -3.88 -4.29 -0.58
N TYR A 203 -3.64 -3.13 0.02
CA TYR A 203 -2.32 -2.77 0.60
C TYR A 203 -2.01 -3.48 1.94
N HIS A 204 -0.71 -3.60 2.24
CA HIS A 204 -0.16 -4.13 3.49
C HIS A 204 -0.55 -3.29 4.69
N GLN A 205 -1.01 -3.97 5.73
CA GLN A 205 -1.08 -3.42 7.06
C GLN A 205 -0.62 -4.54 8.00
N LEU A 206 0.25 -4.18 8.94
CA LEU A 206 0.89 -5.13 9.85
C LEU A 206 -0.17 -6.00 10.54
N ARG A 207 -0.01 -7.34 10.45
CA ARG A 207 -0.92 -8.36 10.97
C ARG A 207 -2.32 -8.41 10.32
N LYS A 208 -2.59 -7.75 9.18
CA LYS A 208 -3.96 -7.70 8.58
C LYS A 208 -4.34 -8.95 7.78
N ILE A 209 -3.39 -9.69 7.22
CA ILE A 209 -3.67 -10.67 6.13
C ILE A 209 -4.67 -11.77 6.51
N TYR A 210 -4.77 -12.17 7.78
CA TYR A 210 -5.80 -13.13 8.23
C TYR A 210 -7.24 -12.68 7.88
N THR A 211 -7.51 -11.37 7.89
CA THR A 211 -8.86 -10.83 7.57
C THR A 211 -9.22 -11.08 6.12
N ARG A 212 -8.25 -10.94 5.20
CA ARG A 212 -8.41 -11.26 3.77
C ARG A 212 -8.67 -12.76 3.57
N VAL A 213 -7.86 -13.59 4.22
CA VAL A 213 -7.95 -15.07 4.18
C VAL A 213 -9.30 -15.57 4.69
N ASP A 214 -9.75 -15.08 5.85
CA ASP A 214 -11.02 -15.52 6.46
C ASP A 214 -12.25 -15.01 5.70
N LEU A 215 -12.20 -13.84 5.05
CA LEU A 215 -13.27 -13.40 4.15
C LEU A 215 -13.36 -14.28 2.90
N VAL A 216 -12.24 -14.58 2.25
CA VAL A 216 -12.19 -15.48 1.07
C VAL A 216 -12.69 -16.89 1.41
N LYS A 217 -12.30 -17.45 2.57
CA LYS A 217 -12.83 -18.71 3.09
C LYS A 217 -14.31 -18.62 3.42
N SER A 218 -14.76 -17.55 4.07
CA SER A 218 -16.16 -17.35 4.47
C SER A 218 -17.09 -17.29 3.25
N ALA A 219 -16.67 -16.59 2.19
CA ALA A 219 -17.41 -16.50 0.92
C ALA A 219 -17.69 -17.89 0.32
N THR A 220 -16.66 -18.72 0.15
CA THR A 220 -16.80 -20.06 -0.42
C THR A 220 -17.45 -21.07 0.54
N TYR A 221 -17.22 -20.95 1.85
CA TYR A 221 -17.90 -21.78 2.85
C TYR A 221 -19.40 -21.51 2.89
N LYS A 222 -19.82 -20.25 2.82
CA LYS A 222 -21.22 -19.81 2.88
C LYS A 222 -21.98 -19.99 1.57
N GLY A 223 -21.35 -19.66 0.44
CA GLY A 223 -21.97 -19.77 -0.90
C GLY A 223 -21.80 -21.14 -1.56
N GLY A 224 -20.69 -21.82 -1.29
CA GLY A 224 -20.14 -22.87 -2.17
C GLY A 224 -19.53 -22.26 -3.43
N GLY A 225 -18.57 -22.96 -4.03
CA GLY A 225 -17.85 -22.48 -5.22
C GLY A 225 -16.36 -22.22 -5.00
N VAL A 226 -15.73 -21.73 -6.05
CA VAL A 226 -14.34 -21.31 -6.11
C VAL A 226 -14.25 -19.79 -5.96
N TYR A 227 -13.22 -19.32 -5.27
CA TYR A 227 -12.89 -17.90 -5.16
C TYR A 227 -11.41 -17.69 -5.47
N MET A 228 -11.15 -16.94 -6.54
CA MET A 228 -9.83 -16.62 -7.08
C MET A 228 -9.49 -15.17 -6.67
N PHE A 229 -8.60 -14.99 -5.69
CA PHE A 229 -8.18 -13.67 -5.23
C PHE A 229 -6.80 -13.33 -5.80
N SER A 230 -6.71 -12.25 -6.58
CA SER A 230 -5.50 -11.71 -7.20
C SER A 230 -5.24 -10.29 -6.71
N ASN A 231 -4.01 -9.97 -6.34
CA ASN A 231 -3.67 -8.71 -5.65
C ASN A 231 -2.33 -8.15 -6.13
N LEU A 232 -2.15 -6.83 -6.13
CA LEU A 232 -0.85 -6.22 -6.42
C LEU A 232 0.22 -6.68 -5.40
N ILE A 233 1.49 -6.59 -5.78
CA ILE A 233 2.63 -6.82 -4.87
C ILE A 233 3.70 -5.76 -5.11
N GLY A 234 4.41 -5.28 -4.08
CA GLY A 234 5.42 -4.24 -4.23
C GLY A 234 4.92 -2.83 -3.92
N CYS A 235 5.77 -1.83 -4.08
CA CYS A 235 5.32 -0.44 -4.19
C CYS A 235 4.78 -0.18 -5.61
N ASP A 236 3.85 0.75 -5.81
CA ASP A 236 3.38 1.17 -7.14
C ASP A 236 3.58 2.66 -7.45
N GLY A 237 4.23 3.42 -6.56
CA GLY A 237 4.46 4.87 -6.67
C GLY A 237 4.00 5.67 -5.45
N GLU A 238 3.07 5.12 -4.66
CA GLU A 238 2.60 5.74 -3.40
C GLU A 238 3.49 5.34 -2.18
N ARG A 239 3.05 5.74 -0.98
CA ARG A 239 3.63 5.34 0.31
C ARG A 239 3.18 3.96 0.80
N VAL A 240 2.14 3.41 0.17
CA VAL A 240 1.66 2.06 0.45
C VAL A 240 2.56 1.01 -0.21
N PHE A 241 2.49 -0.19 0.32
CA PHE A 241 3.10 -1.39 -0.24
C PHE A 241 1.98 -2.42 -0.39
N TYR A 242 1.89 -3.10 -1.51
CA TYR A 242 0.93 -4.18 -1.73
C TYR A 242 1.59 -5.51 -1.39
N ASP A 243 0.91 -6.36 -0.63
CA ASP A 243 1.47 -7.57 -0.04
C ASP A 243 1.01 -8.85 -0.73
N GLY A 244 0.74 -8.80 -2.04
CA GLY A 244 0.45 -9.99 -2.86
C GLY A 244 -0.55 -10.92 -2.17
N GLY A 245 -0.09 -12.13 -1.82
CA GLY A 245 -0.89 -13.09 -1.07
C GLY A 245 -2.12 -13.55 -1.86
N SER A 246 -1.99 -13.60 -3.19
CA SER A 246 -3.02 -14.06 -4.11
C SER A 246 -3.29 -15.56 -3.88
N MET A 247 -4.56 -15.95 -3.77
CA MET A 247 -4.96 -17.26 -3.26
C MET A 247 -6.19 -17.81 -3.99
N ILE A 248 -6.33 -19.14 -4.00
CA ILE A 248 -7.52 -19.82 -4.54
C ILE A 248 -8.17 -20.62 -3.40
N SER A 249 -9.48 -20.40 -3.21
CA SER A 249 -10.30 -21.12 -2.24
C SER A 249 -11.39 -21.94 -2.91
N VAL A 250 -11.73 -23.10 -2.35
CA VAL A 250 -12.83 -23.96 -2.77
C VAL A 250 -13.64 -24.37 -1.54
N ASN A 251 -14.95 -24.12 -1.53
CA ASN A 251 -15.90 -24.57 -0.49
C ASN A 251 -15.47 -24.33 0.98
N GLY A 252 -14.71 -23.26 1.26
CA GLY A 252 -14.21 -22.87 2.58
C GLY A 252 -12.76 -23.23 2.89
N GLN A 253 -12.07 -23.96 2.00
CA GLN A 253 -10.66 -24.33 2.12
C GLN A 253 -9.78 -23.48 1.21
N ILE A 254 -8.56 -23.15 1.60
CA ILE A 254 -7.54 -22.64 0.67
C ILE A 254 -6.91 -23.86 -0.03
N VAL A 255 -6.73 -23.80 -1.35
CA VAL A 255 -6.12 -24.88 -2.15
C VAL A 255 -4.86 -24.45 -2.90
N ALA A 256 -4.58 -23.14 -2.98
CA ALA A 256 -3.33 -22.58 -3.44
C ALA A 256 -3.12 -21.16 -2.88
N GLU A 257 -1.86 -20.79 -2.65
CA GLU A 257 -1.42 -19.52 -2.08
C GLU A 257 -0.16 -19.04 -2.82
N GLY A 258 -0.06 -17.74 -3.10
CA GLY A 258 1.13 -17.07 -3.64
C GLY A 258 1.84 -16.24 -2.58
N PRO A 259 3.11 -15.84 -2.81
CA PRO A 259 3.91 -15.15 -1.81
C PRO A 259 3.28 -13.82 -1.36
N GLN A 260 3.35 -13.54 -0.07
CA GLN A 260 3.01 -12.22 0.49
C GLN A 260 4.12 -11.19 0.19
N PHE A 261 5.39 -11.64 0.20
CA PHE A 261 6.57 -10.79 0.08
C PHE A 261 7.62 -11.46 -0.83
N THR A 262 7.95 -10.85 -1.97
CA THR A 262 9.06 -11.28 -2.84
C THR A 262 9.58 -10.11 -3.69
N LEU A 263 10.77 -10.28 -4.30
CA LEU A 263 11.34 -9.38 -5.32
C LEU A 263 10.92 -9.76 -6.76
N ASP A 264 10.09 -10.79 -6.91
CA ASP A 264 9.54 -11.21 -8.21
C ASP A 264 8.46 -10.23 -8.70
N GLU A 265 8.62 -9.67 -9.91
CA GLU A 265 7.61 -8.75 -10.48
C GLU A 265 6.34 -9.45 -10.98
N VAL A 266 6.39 -10.77 -11.19
CA VAL A 266 5.29 -11.59 -11.70
C VAL A 266 5.22 -12.90 -10.92
N CYS A 267 4.20 -13.06 -10.10
CA CYS A 267 3.89 -14.31 -9.40
C CYS A 267 2.57 -14.88 -9.89
N VAL A 268 2.57 -16.13 -10.38
CA VAL A 268 1.36 -16.83 -10.85
C VAL A 268 1.15 -18.10 -10.05
N THR A 269 0.04 -18.15 -9.31
CA THR A 269 -0.36 -19.28 -8.46
C THR A 269 -1.55 -19.98 -9.11
N THR A 270 -1.47 -21.30 -9.22
CA THR A 270 -2.44 -22.12 -9.96
C THR A 270 -3.03 -23.23 -9.09
N ALA A 271 -4.32 -23.52 -9.28
CA ALA A 271 -4.99 -24.66 -8.68
C ALA A 271 -5.79 -25.45 -9.73
N THR A 272 -5.79 -26.77 -9.60
CA THR A 272 -6.71 -27.66 -10.32
C THR A 272 -7.93 -27.88 -9.45
N VAL A 273 -9.14 -27.59 -9.94
CA VAL A 273 -10.38 -27.70 -9.17
C VAL A 273 -11.38 -28.60 -9.90
N ASP A 274 -12.01 -29.51 -9.16
CA ASP A 274 -13.13 -30.32 -9.64
C ASP A 274 -14.45 -29.56 -9.41
N LEU A 275 -15.16 -29.22 -10.50
CA LEU A 275 -16.42 -28.50 -10.43
C LEU A 275 -17.56 -29.36 -9.86
N GLU A 276 -17.44 -30.69 -9.86
CA GLU A 276 -18.42 -31.56 -9.20
C GLU A 276 -18.31 -31.49 -7.67
N ASP A 277 -17.14 -31.14 -7.11
CA ASP A 277 -17.01 -30.83 -5.68
C ASP A 277 -17.73 -29.52 -5.32
N VAL A 278 -17.74 -28.54 -6.24
CA VAL A 278 -18.54 -27.31 -6.11
C VAL A 278 -20.04 -27.61 -6.21
N ARG A 279 -20.45 -28.38 -7.23
CA ARG A 279 -21.86 -28.72 -7.49
C ARG A 279 -22.45 -29.51 -6.34
N SER A 280 -21.80 -30.59 -5.92
CA SER A 280 -22.25 -31.44 -4.81
C SER A 280 -22.35 -30.68 -3.48
N TYR A 281 -21.39 -29.82 -3.18
CA TYR A 281 -21.44 -28.95 -2.00
C TYR A 281 -22.60 -27.95 -2.06
N LYS A 282 -22.88 -27.35 -3.23
CA LYS A 282 -24.01 -26.43 -3.41
C LYS A 282 -25.39 -27.12 -3.38
N TYR A 283 -25.60 -28.22 -4.12
CA TYR A 283 -26.91 -28.86 -4.21
C TYR A 283 -27.23 -29.77 -3.01
N GLY A 284 -26.20 -30.26 -2.30
CA GLY A 284 -26.37 -31.07 -1.08
C GLY A 284 -26.97 -30.25 0.07
N ILE A 285 -26.60 -28.97 0.18
CA ILE A 285 -27.12 -28.07 1.22
C ILE A 285 -28.46 -27.47 0.75
N ARG A 286 -29.52 -28.28 0.83
CA ARG A 286 -30.87 -28.00 0.27
C ARG A 286 -31.45 -26.63 0.64
N SER A 287 -31.16 -26.11 1.82
CA SER A 287 -31.60 -24.78 2.26
C SER A 287 -30.99 -23.63 1.46
N ARG A 288 -29.76 -23.79 0.93
CA ARG A 288 -29.16 -22.83 -0.02
C ARG A 288 -29.87 -22.92 -1.38
N SER A 289 -30.17 -24.14 -1.84
CA SER A 289 -30.87 -24.38 -3.12
C SER A 289 -32.27 -23.75 -3.15
N GLU A 290 -33.02 -23.80 -2.04
CA GLU A 290 -34.36 -23.18 -1.92
C GLU A 290 -34.31 -21.64 -2.03
N VAL A 291 -33.26 -21.00 -1.52
CA VAL A 291 -33.06 -19.54 -1.68
C VAL A 291 -32.57 -19.22 -3.09
N ALA A 292 -31.67 -20.03 -3.66
CA ALA A 292 -31.16 -19.88 -5.02
C ALA A 292 -32.28 -19.95 -6.07
N ALA A 293 -33.23 -20.86 -5.91
CA ALA A 293 -34.41 -21.02 -6.78
C ALA A 293 -35.35 -19.79 -6.79
N ARG A 294 -35.18 -18.85 -5.85
CA ARG A 294 -35.94 -17.60 -5.75
C ARG A 294 -35.11 -16.36 -6.13
N SER A 295 -33.87 -16.53 -6.54
CA SER A 295 -32.97 -15.44 -6.92
C SER A 295 -33.39 -14.81 -8.27
N LYS A 296 -33.07 -13.53 -8.47
CA LYS A 296 -33.25 -12.87 -9.77
C LYS A 296 -32.09 -13.27 -10.70
N PRO A 297 -32.35 -13.64 -11.97
CA PRO A 297 -31.29 -13.98 -12.89
C PRO A 297 -30.36 -12.79 -13.15
N PHE A 298 -29.07 -13.06 -13.33
CA PHE A 298 -28.13 -12.11 -13.93
C PHE A 298 -28.18 -12.17 -15.47
N PRO A 299 -27.79 -11.09 -16.18
CA PRO A 299 -27.46 -11.15 -17.60
C PRO A 299 -26.29 -12.13 -17.82
N ARG A 300 -26.50 -13.16 -18.65
CA ARG A 300 -25.52 -14.23 -18.91
C ARG A 300 -24.90 -14.12 -20.30
N ILE A 301 -23.64 -13.68 -20.37
CA ILE A 301 -22.86 -13.63 -21.60
C ILE A 301 -22.46 -15.07 -21.93
N GLN A 302 -22.96 -15.62 -23.05
CA GLN A 302 -22.66 -16.97 -23.50
C GLN A 302 -21.32 -17.02 -24.24
N VAL A 303 -20.49 -18.02 -23.98
CA VAL A 303 -19.18 -18.22 -24.59
C VAL A 303 -19.03 -19.66 -25.07
N ASP A 304 -18.74 -19.83 -26.36
CA ASP A 304 -18.51 -21.13 -26.99
C ASP A 304 -17.08 -21.62 -26.71
N TYR A 305 -16.84 -21.97 -25.44
CA TYR A 305 -15.58 -22.47 -24.89
C TYR A 305 -15.88 -23.33 -23.66
N ALA A 306 -14.96 -24.21 -23.28
CA ALA A 306 -15.00 -24.99 -22.04
C ALA A 306 -13.72 -24.72 -21.25
N LEU A 307 -13.82 -24.51 -19.94
CA LEU A 307 -12.64 -24.33 -19.08
C LEU A 307 -11.92 -25.65 -18.77
N SER A 308 -12.58 -26.79 -18.95
CA SER A 308 -12.02 -28.13 -18.76
C SER A 308 -11.66 -28.81 -20.09
N ASN A 309 -10.55 -29.57 -20.10
CA ASN A 309 -10.28 -30.51 -21.19
C ASN A 309 -10.86 -31.88 -20.86
N ARG A 310 -11.83 -32.33 -21.66
CA ARG A 310 -12.48 -33.64 -21.54
C ARG A 310 -11.51 -34.81 -21.61
N GLU A 311 -10.39 -34.67 -22.30
CA GLU A 311 -9.38 -35.74 -22.42
C GLU A 311 -8.54 -35.86 -21.13
N ASP A 312 -8.25 -34.73 -20.48
CA ASP A 312 -7.45 -34.66 -19.25
C ASP A 312 -8.27 -34.79 -17.95
N ASP A 313 -9.60 -34.67 -18.02
CA ASP A 313 -10.54 -34.68 -16.88
C ASP A 313 -10.32 -35.85 -15.89
N ASN A 314 -9.85 -37.01 -16.36
CA ASN A 314 -9.54 -38.17 -15.51
C ASN A 314 -8.05 -38.28 -15.11
N LEU A 315 -7.15 -37.61 -15.82
CA LEU A 315 -5.70 -37.61 -15.58
C LEU A 315 -5.29 -36.52 -14.58
N LEU A 316 -5.96 -35.37 -14.60
CA LEU A 316 -5.71 -34.26 -13.69
C LEU A 316 -6.10 -34.62 -12.24
N ARG A 317 -5.23 -34.25 -11.30
CA ARG A 317 -5.50 -34.33 -9.85
C ARG A 317 -5.90 -32.96 -9.31
N ALA A 318 -7.01 -32.90 -8.58
CA ALA A 318 -7.43 -31.67 -7.89
C ALA A 318 -6.44 -31.26 -6.79
N SER A 319 -6.22 -29.96 -6.63
CA SER A 319 -5.39 -29.38 -5.58
C SER A 319 -5.97 -29.73 -4.21
N SER A 320 -5.11 -30.25 -3.32
CA SER A 320 -5.51 -30.60 -1.96
C SER A 320 -5.53 -29.34 -1.07
N PRO A 321 -6.40 -29.27 -0.04
CA PRO A 321 -6.41 -28.17 0.92
C PRO A 321 -5.05 -27.92 1.58
N ILE A 322 -4.71 -26.65 1.79
CA ILE A 322 -3.50 -26.20 2.47
C ILE A 322 -3.84 -25.31 3.67
N GLN A 323 -2.96 -25.32 4.68
CA GLN A 323 -3.06 -24.41 5.83
C GLN A 323 -2.31 -23.11 5.53
N PHE A 324 -3.05 -22.00 5.45
CA PHE A 324 -2.48 -20.66 5.33
C PHE A 324 -1.56 -20.37 6.52
N THR A 325 -0.34 -19.88 6.27
CA THR A 325 0.67 -19.64 7.31
C THR A 325 0.79 -18.14 7.60
N LEU A 326 0.38 -17.72 8.80
CA LEU A 326 0.55 -16.33 9.24
C LEU A 326 2.00 -16.07 9.66
N LEU A 327 2.61 -15.04 9.08
CA LEU A 327 3.95 -14.60 9.46
C LEU A 327 3.93 -13.87 10.83
N PRO A 328 4.97 -14.00 11.66
CA PRO A 328 5.15 -13.15 12.83
C PRO A 328 5.35 -11.69 12.41
N ALA A 329 4.86 -10.73 13.20
CA ALA A 329 4.95 -9.31 12.89
C ALA A 329 6.40 -8.81 12.66
N ALA A 330 7.39 -9.37 13.35
CA ALA A 330 8.79 -9.06 13.13
C ALA A 330 9.30 -9.51 11.74
N GLU A 331 8.74 -10.59 11.18
CA GLU A 331 9.07 -11.09 9.84
C GLU A 331 8.32 -10.29 8.76
N GLU A 332 7.06 -9.87 9.01
CA GLU A 332 6.37 -8.88 8.17
C GLU A 332 7.17 -7.57 8.06
N ILE A 333 7.69 -7.05 9.18
CA ILE A 333 8.55 -5.85 9.23
C ILE A 333 9.88 -6.10 8.52
N ARG A 334 10.48 -7.29 8.67
CA ARG A 334 11.74 -7.65 8.00
C ARG A 334 11.60 -7.69 6.46
N LEU A 335 10.40 -8.00 5.96
CA LEU A 335 10.12 -8.22 4.54
C LEU A 335 9.51 -7.00 3.83
N GLY A 336 8.34 -6.51 4.27
CA GLY A 336 7.56 -5.50 3.52
C GLY A 336 8.33 -4.19 3.30
N PRO A 337 8.74 -3.48 4.36
CA PRO A 337 9.58 -2.28 4.26
C PRO A 337 10.90 -2.48 3.50
N ALA A 338 11.48 -3.69 3.51
CA ALA A 338 12.71 -3.99 2.77
C ALA A 338 12.46 -4.07 1.26
N ILE A 339 11.37 -4.71 0.81
CA ILE A 339 10.98 -4.75 -0.61
C ILE A 339 10.51 -3.36 -1.07
N TRP A 340 9.78 -2.63 -0.24
CA TRP A 340 9.36 -1.25 -0.53
C TRP A 340 10.57 -0.34 -0.79
N MET A 341 11.64 -0.44 0.01
CA MET A 341 12.89 0.26 -0.27
C MET A 341 13.57 -0.22 -1.56
N TRP A 342 13.54 -1.51 -1.89
CA TRP A 342 14.05 -2.01 -3.17
C TRP A 342 13.31 -1.41 -4.37
N ASP A 343 11.97 -1.39 -4.35
CA ASP A 343 11.16 -0.76 -5.39
C ASP A 343 11.41 0.75 -5.48
N TYR A 344 11.49 1.46 -4.34
CA TYR A 344 11.85 2.88 -4.33
C TYR A 344 13.24 3.13 -4.93
N LEU A 345 14.25 2.36 -4.55
CA LEU A 345 15.62 2.53 -5.04
C LEU A 345 15.71 2.30 -6.55
N ARG A 346 15.19 1.17 -7.04
CA ARG A 346 15.30 0.81 -8.47
C ARG A 346 14.48 1.74 -9.38
N ARG A 347 13.35 2.29 -8.91
CA ARG A 347 12.47 3.18 -9.69
C ARG A 347 12.86 4.66 -9.61
N SER A 348 13.36 5.14 -8.47
CA SER A 348 13.91 6.51 -8.33
C SER A 348 15.25 6.73 -9.04
N ALA A 349 15.85 5.65 -9.56
CA ALA A 349 17.15 5.63 -10.23
C ALA A 349 18.32 6.21 -9.42
N GLN A 350 18.21 6.21 -8.08
CA GLN A 350 19.30 6.63 -7.19
C GLN A 350 20.36 5.54 -7.01
N GLY A 351 21.58 5.94 -6.65
CA GLY A 351 22.73 5.04 -6.53
C GLY A 351 22.85 4.34 -5.17
N GLY A 352 21.91 4.57 -4.26
CA GLY A 352 21.83 3.97 -2.93
C GLY A 352 21.04 4.82 -1.90
N PHE A 353 21.31 4.55 -0.63
CA PHE A 353 20.72 5.20 0.55
C PHE A 353 21.78 5.92 1.40
N PHE A 354 21.36 6.99 2.08
CA PHE A 354 22.09 7.67 3.14
C PHE A 354 21.29 7.65 4.45
N LEU A 355 21.89 7.23 5.56
CA LEU A 355 21.23 7.18 6.87
C LEU A 355 22.05 7.90 7.97
N PRO A 356 21.45 8.91 8.63
CA PRO A 356 21.88 9.39 9.95
C PRO A 356 21.80 8.26 11.00
N LEU A 357 22.91 7.59 11.29
CA LEU A 357 22.97 6.44 12.19
C LEU A 357 23.39 6.89 13.59
N SER A 358 22.43 7.00 14.51
CA SER A 358 22.64 7.52 15.86
C SER A 358 23.18 6.49 16.87
N GLY A 359 23.14 5.18 16.56
CA GLY A 359 23.42 4.14 17.57
C GLY A 359 22.32 3.98 18.62
N GLY A 360 21.17 4.65 18.43
CA GLY A 360 19.88 4.36 19.06
C GLY A 360 19.05 3.37 18.23
N ILE A 361 17.90 2.94 18.75
CA ILE A 361 17.20 1.76 18.22
C ILE A 361 16.55 1.99 16.85
N ASP A 362 15.98 3.17 16.59
CA ASP A 362 15.17 3.43 15.39
C ASP A 362 16.04 3.52 14.13
N SER A 363 17.15 4.26 14.20
CA SER A 363 18.14 4.28 13.12
C SER A 363 18.81 2.92 12.91
N SER A 364 19.00 2.15 13.99
CA SER A 364 19.50 0.77 13.91
C SER A 364 18.50 -0.16 13.24
N ALA A 365 17.19 -0.01 13.51
CA ALA A 365 16.12 -0.73 12.81
C ALA A 365 16.08 -0.36 11.32
N THR A 366 16.17 0.92 10.98
CA THR A 366 16.29 1.39 9.58
C THR A 366 17.48 0.75 8.88
N ALA A 367 18.64 0.65 9.54
CA ALA A 367 19.82 -0.03 8.99
C ALA A 367 19.60 -1.54 8.81
N CYS A 368 18.94 -2.22 9.76
CA CYS A 368 18.58 -3.64 9.64
C CYS A 368 17.63 -3.93 8.47
N LEU A 369 16.74 -2.99 8.11
CA LEU A 369 15.88 -3.12 6.92
C LEU A 369 16.68 -3.03 5.61
N VAL A 370 17.67 -2.13 5.52
CA VAL A 370 18.57 -2.06 4.36
C VAL A 370 19.45 -3.32 4.28
N ALA A 371 19.89 -3.86 5.42
CA ALA A 371 20.57 -5.15 5.47
C ALA A 371 19.67 -6.30 4.96
N SER A 372 18.41 -6.38 5.44
CA SER A 372 17.42 -7.35 4.97
C SER A 372 17.22 -7.28 3.45
N MET A 373 17.07 -6.08 2.91
CA MET A 373 16.97 -5.84 1.47
C MET A 373 18.22 -6.36 0.73
N CYS A 374 19.43 -6.09 1.23
CA CYS A 374 20.68 -6.59 0.62
C CYS A 374 20.76 -8.14 0.66
N HIS A 375 20.34 -8.77 1.75
CA HIS A 375 20.24 -10.24 1.83
C HIS A 375 19.28 -10.79 0.79
N MET A 376 18.08 -10.20 0.66
CA MET A 376 17.05 -10.63 -0.30
C MET A 376 17.48 -10.42 -1.76
N VAL A 377 18.21 -9.35 -2.07
CA VAL A 377 18.77 -9.11 -3.42
C VAL A 377 19.84 -10.14 -3.77
N VAL A 378 20.74 -10.50 -2.85
CA VAL A 378 21.74 -11.56 -3.07
C VAL A 378 21.07 -12.93 -3.24
N GLU A 379 20.09 -13.26 -2.41
CA GLU A 379 19.30 -14.50 -2.52
C GLU A 379 18.51 -14.57 -3.83
N ALA A 380 17.95 -13.44 -4.29
CA ALA A 380 17.27 -13.34 -5.55
C ALA A 380 18.20 -13.57 -6.75
N VAL A 381 19.37 -12.93 -6.76
CA VAL A 381 20.38 -13.08 -7.82
C VAL A 381 20.96 -14.50 -7.85
N SER A 382 21.27 -15.09 -6.69
CA SER A 382 21.78 -16.47 -6.62
C SER A 382 20.73 -17.51 -7.03
N SER A 383 19.44 -17.21 -6.83
CA SER A 383 18.31 -17.96 -7.38
C SER A 383 18.07 -17.73 -8.89
N GLY A 384 18.91 -16.95 -9.58
CA GLY A 384 18.84 -16.73 -11.02
C GLY A 384 17.85 -15.65 -11.49
N ARG A 385 17.36 -14.77 -10.60
CA ARG A 385 16.41 -13.70 -10.96
C ARG A 385 17.09 -12.59 -11.77
N ARG A 386 17.06 -12.74 -13.09
CA ARG A 386 17.72 -11.84 -14.07
C ARG A 386 17.27 -10.37 -14.00
N SER A 387 16.00 -10.09 -13.66
CA SER A 387 15.50 -8.72 -13.47
C SER A 387 16.19 -8.03 -12.29
N VAL A 388 16.24 -8.67 -11.13
CA VAL A 388 16.92 -8.17 -9.93
C VAL A 388 18.42 -7.96 -10.18
N LEU A 389 19.06 -8.84 -10.95
CA LEU A 389 20.45 -8.67 -11.37
C LEU A 389 20.65 -7.43 -12.25
N SER A 390 19.81 -7.25 -13.28
CA SER A 390 19.86 -6.07 -14.17
C SER A 390 19.62 -4.76 -13.41
N ASP A 391 18.66 -4.75 -12.48
CA ASP A 391 18.37 -3.59 -11.64
C ASP A 391 19.55 -3.24 -10.72
N ILE A 392 20.19 -4.21 -10.06
CA ILE A 392 21.33 -3.88 -9.20
C ILE A 392 22.58 -3.46 -10.00
N GLN A 393 22.84 -4.07 -11.16
CA GLN A 393 23.91 -3.65 -12.09
C GLN A 393 23.74 -2.19 -12.52
N ARG A 394 22.49 -1.79 -12.83
CA ARG A 394 22.10 -0.41 -13.14
C ARG A 394 22.30 0.53 -11.95
N ILE A 395 21.86 0.16 -10.75
CA ILE A 395 21.99 0.97 -9.51
C ILE A 395 23.47 1.19 -9.14
N VAL A 396 24.33 0.16 -9.24
CA VAL A 396 25.76 0.32 -8.91
C VAL A 396 26.56 1.01 -10.03
N GLY A 397 26.05 1.00 -11.27
CA GLY A 397 26.71 1.53 -12.46
C GLY A 397 27.80 0.60 -13.03
N GLN A 398 27.63 -0.72 -12.90
CA GLN A 398 28.64 -1.71 -13.30
C GLN A 398 27.96 -2.94 -13.94
N PRO A 399 27.98 -3.10 -15.28
CA PRO A 399 27.30 -4.18 -15.98
C PRO A 399 27.77 -5.60 -15.59
N ASP A 400 29.05 -5.78 -15.28
CA ASP A 400 29.60 -7.09 -14.92
C ASP A 400 29.45 -7.45 -13.43
N TYR A 401 28.83 -6.58 -12.62
CA TYR A 401 28.66 -6.81 -11.20
C TYR A 401 27.61 -7.91 -10.93
N VAL A 402 27.96 -8.85 -10.05
CA VAL A 402 27.05 -9.88 -9.55
C VAL A 402 27.20 -9.91 -8.02
N PRO A 403 26.20 -9.45 -7.23
CA PRO A 403 26.31 -9.42 -5.77
C PRO A 403 26.38 -10.85 -5.21
N LYS A 404 27.35 -11.10 -4.33
CA LYS A 404 27.58 -12.41 -3.68
C LYS A 404 27.59 -12.37 -2.16
N ASP A 405 27.91 -11.23 -1.57
CA ASP A 405 27.88 -10.98 -0.13
C ASP A 405 26.96 -9.78 0.13
N PRO A 406 25.91 -9.91 0.97
CA PRO A 406 25.04 -8.80 1.35
C PRO A 406 25.80 -7.59 1.93
N ARG A 407 26.95 -7.81 2.58
CA ARG A 407 27.79 -6.76 3.16
C ARG A 407 28.57 -5.98 2.10
N GLU A 408 29.06 -6.66 1.08
CA GLU A 408 29.74 -6.07 -0.08
C GLU A 408 28.75 -5.27 -0.95
N LEU A 409 27.53 -5.79 -1.12
CA LEU A 409 26.40 -5.06 -1.70
C LEU A 409 26.06 -3.81 -0.88
N ALA A 410 25.89 -3.94 0.45
CA ALA A 410 25.61 -2.81 1.32
C ALA A 410 26.68 -1.71 1.24
N ASN A 411 27.96 -2.06 1.11
CA ASN A 411 29.02 -1.06 0.95
C ASN A 411 28.84 -0.14 -0.28
N ARG A 412 28.24 -0.68 -1.35
CA ARG A 412 27.98 0.03 -2.61
C ARG A 412 26.73 0.91 -2.52
N ILE A 413 25.64 0.39 -1.96
CA ILE A 413 24.32 1.05 -2.00
C ILE A 413 23.86 1.64 -0.66
N PHE A 414 24.66 1.58 0.40
CA PHE A 414 24.29 2.10 1.72
C PHE A 414 25.44 2.87 2.37
N THR A 415 25.23 4.16 2.58
CA THR A 415 26.11 5.04 3.37
C THR A 415 25.45 5.33 4.71
N THR A 416 26.18 5.14 5.81
CA THR A 416 25.72 5.50 7.16
C THR A 416 26.61 6.60 7.73
N CYS A 417 26.04 7.54 8.47
CA CYS A 417 26.81 8.62 9.08
C CYS A 417 26.42 8.84 10.54
N TYR A 418 27.37 8.67 11.45
CA TYR A 418 27.27 9.16 12.82
C TYR A 418 27.67 10.64 12.86
N MET A 419 26.81 11.48 13.44
CA MET A 419 26.99 12.93 13.52
C MET A 419 26.96 13.36 14.98
N GLY A 420 28.10 13.23 15.66
CA GLY A 420 28.25 13.56 17.08
C GLY A 420 28.32 15.07 17.31
N SER A 421 27.99 15.49 18.53
CA SER A 421 28.35 16.80 19.09
C SER A 421 29.17 16.61 20.36
N GLU A 422 29.64 17.70 20.97
CA GLU A 422 30.30 17.74 22.29
C GLU A 422 29.50 17.04 23.41
N ASN A 423 28.19 16.88 23.22
CA ASN A 423 27.24 16.24 24.14
C ASN A 423 27.05 14.72 23.89
N SER A 424 27.62 14.16 22.80
CA SER A 424 27.36 12.78 22.39
C SER A 424 28.33 11.78 23.01
N SER A 425 27.83 10.61 23.41
CA SER A 425 28.62 9.59 24.11
C SER A 425 29.56 8.81 23.18
N ASN A 426 30.66 8.29 23.73
CA ASN A 426 31.50 7.32 22.99
C ASN A 426 30.72 6.03 22.73
N GLU A 427 29.73 5.74 23.57
CA GLU A 427 28.89 4.56 23.54
C GLU A 427 27.93 4.59 22.34
N THR A 428 27.20 5.69 22.07
CA THR A 428 26.40 5.81 20.83
C THR A 428 27.28 5.72 19.59
N ARG A 429 28.43 6.40 19.60
CA ARG A 429 29.42 6.36 18.51
C ARG A 429 29.87 4.94 18.21
N ASN A 430 30.32 4.21 19.23
CA ASN A 430 30.79 2.83 19.11
C ASN A 430 29.67 1.88 18.65
N ARG A 431 28.45 2.00 19.18
CA ARG A 431 27.30 1.20 18.72
C ARG A 431 27.00 1.42 17.24
N SER A 432 27.01 2.66 16.78
CA SER A 432 26.77 3.01 15.37
C SER A 432 27.83 2.43 14.44
N ALA A 433 29.13 2.56 14.77
CA ALA A 433 30.24 2.06 13.97
C ALA A 433 30.30 0.53 13.93
N GLN A 434 30.02 -0.14 15.06
CA GLN A 434 29.96 -1.61 15.11
C GLN A 434 28.83 -2.16 14.24
N LEU A 435 27.62 -1.60 14.32
CA LEU A 435 26.49 -2.02 13.49
C LEU A 435 26.76 -1.76 12.01
N ALA A 436 27.28 -0.58 11.67
CA ALA A 436 27.62 -0.22 10.30
C ALA A 436 28.66 -1.16 9.68
N ASN A 437 29.66 -1.58 10.45
CA ASN A 437 30.65 -2.59 10.07
C ASN A 437 30.04 -4.00 9.94
N GLN A 438 29.16 -4.42 10.86
CA GLN A 438 28.49 -5.72 10.77
C GLN A 438 27.62 -5.80 9.50
N ILE A 439 26.85 -4.76 9.19
CA ILE A 439 26.06 -4.63 7.95
C ILE A 439 26.94 -4.47 6.70
N GLY A 440 28.15 -3.90 6.82
CA GLY A 440 29.07 -3.65 5.70
C GLY A 440 28.90 -2.30 4.99
N SER A 441 27.98 -1.45 5.48
CA SER A 441 27.72 -0.11 4.93
C SER A 441 28.98 0.76 4.88
N TYR A 442 29.04 1.71 3.94
CA TYR A 442 30.09 2.73 3.93
C TYR A 442 29.84 3.73 5.08
N HIS A 443 30.63 3.63 6.15
CA HIS A 443 30.40 4.38 7.38
C HIS A 443 31.25 5.66 7.46
N LEU A 444 30.61 6.75 7.88
CA LEU A 444 31.22 8.05 8.18
C LEU A 444 30.97 8.42 9.65
N SER A 445 31.93 9.09 10.28
CA SER A 445 31.80 9.59 11.66
C SER A 445 32.36 11.01 11.74
N ILE A 446 31.49 11.99 11.98
CA ILE A 446 31.83 13.42 11.98
C ILE A 446 31.34 14.13 13.26
N SER A 447 31.95 15.27 13.57
CA SER A 447 31.46 16.25 14.55
C SER A 447 30.64 17.33 13.82
N ILE A 448 29.56 17.81 14.45
CA ILE A 448 28.76 18.95 13.97
C ILE A 448 29.14 20.28 14.63
N ASP A 449 30.02 20.26 15.63
CA ASP A 449 30.19 21.35 16.60
C ASP A 449 30.71 22.63 15.95
N THR A 450 31.59 22.51 14.95
CA THR A 450 32.07 23.67 14.17
C THR A 450 30.93 24.38 13.44
N ALA A 451 29.98 23.63 12.87
CA ALA A 451 28.83 24.20 12.18
C ALA A 451 27.79 24.77 13.16
N VAL A 452 27.54 24.07 14.28
CA VAL A 452 26.65 24.56 15.36
C VAL A 452 27.20 25.86 15.97
N ALA A 453 28.49 25.90 16.31
CA ALA A 453 29.15 27.09 16.84
C ALA A 453 29.11 28.26 15.86
N ALA A 454 29.28 28.02 14.55
CA ALA A 454 29.14 29.05 13.53
C ALA A 454 27.73 29.65 13.48
N VAL A 455 26.68 28.82 13.48
CA VAL A 455 25.27 29.27 13.51
C VAL A 455 24.97 30.07 14.78
N LEU A 456 25.40 29.59 15.95
CA LEU A 456 25.21 30.28 17.23
C LEU A 456 26.01 31.58 17.32
N LYS A 457 27.20 31.65 16.71
CA LYS A 457 28.01 32.87 16.63
C LYS A 457 27.37 33.92 15.73
N ILE A 458 26.76 33.52 14.60
CA ILE A 458 25.98 34.42 13.74
C ILE A 458 24.82 35.02 14.53
N PHE A 459 24.01 34.18 15.21
CA PHE A 459 22.92 34.66 16.06
C PHE A 459 23.42 35.63 17.14
N SER A 460 24.43 35.22 17.92
CA SER A 460 24.95 36.03 19.03
C SER A 460 25.55 37.36 18.58
N THR A 461 26.11 37.42 17.36
CA THR A 461 26.62 38.66 16.77
C THR A 461 25.48 39.57 16.26
N ALA A 462 24.37 38.99 15.80
CA ALA A 462 23.22 39.73 15.29
C ALA A 462 22.30 40.29 16.38
N VAL A 463 22.13 39.59 17.52
CA VAL A 463 21.23 40.02 18.61
C VAL A 463 21.94 40.41 19.92
N ASN A 464 23.27 40.33 19.98
CA ASN A 464 24.08 40.60 21.17
C ASN A 464 23.67 39.79 22.43
N MET A 465 23.22 38.54 22.24
CA MET A 465 22.86 37.60 23.31
C MET A 465 23.40 36.20 23.00
N VAL A 466 23.97 35.54 24.00
CA VAL A 466 24.45 34.15 23.89
C VAL A 466 23.45 33.21 24.55
N PRO A 467 22.73 32.35 23.80
CA PRO A 467 21.81 31.37 24.38
C PRO A 467 22.58 30.27 25.11
N LYS A 468 21.97 29.71 26.17
CA LYS A 468 22.60 28.64 26.98
C LYS A 468 21.75 27.38 27.08
N PHE A 469 22.40 26.25 27.31
CA PHE A 469 21.75 25.03 27.80
C PHE A 469 21.24 25.21 29.24
N ARG A 470 20.24 24.41 29.62
CA ARG A 470 19.64 24.42 30.96
C ARG A 470 20.67 24.09 32.05
N ALA A 471 21.55 23.12 31.79
CA ALA A 471 22.71 22.77 32.63
C ALA A 471 23.70 23.93 32.85
N HIS A 472 23.60 25.03 32.09
CA HIS A 472 24.44 26.22 32.20
C HIS A 472 23.62 27.49 32.54
N GLY A 473 22.43 27.30 33.10
CA GLY A 473 21.54 28.38 33.55
C GLY A 473 20.71 29.06 32.45
N GLY A 474 20.61 28.44 31.27
CA GLY A 474 19.72 28.91 30.20
C GLY A 474 18.24 28.59 30.47
N SER A 475 17.35 29.42 29.92
CA SER A 475 15.90 29.16 30.00
C SER A 475 15.49 27.95 29.15
N LEU A 476 14.31 27.38 29.44
CA LEU A 476 13.71 26.29 28.66
C LEU A 476 13.63 26.61 27.15
N ARG A 477 13.44 27.89 26.78
CA ARG A 477 13.40 28.33 25.38
C ARG A 477 14.77 28.32 24.71
N GLU A 478 15.82 28.78 25.40
CA GLU A 478 17.19 28.73 24.89
C GLU A 478 17.65 27.29 24.75
N ASN A 479 17.44 26.48 25.79
CA ASN A 479 17.80 25.07 25.83
C ASN A 479 17.19 24.30 24.65
N LEU A 480 15.88 24.43 24.45
CA LEU A 480 15.18 23.86 23.31
C LEU A 480 15.72 24.42 21.98
N ALA A 481 16.05 25.71 21.88
CA ALA A 481 16.66 26.28 20.66
C ALA A 481 18.04 25.67 20.35
N MET A 482 18.90 25.47 21.37
CA MET A 482 20.22 24.86 21.25
C MET A 482 20.16 23.40 20.77
N GLN A 483 19.24 22.59 21.33
CA GLN A 483 18.96 21.23 20.83
C GLN A 483 18.46 21.27 19.37
N ASN A 484 17.48 22.13 19.06
CA ASN A 484 16.92 22.28 17.72
C ASN A 484 18.00 22.67 16.67
N VAL A 485 18.98 23.50 17.01
CA VAL A 485 20.07 23.88 16.09
C VAL A 485 20.93 22.66 15.74
N GLN A 486 21.37 21.89 16.74
CA GLN A 486 22.11 20.64 16.51
C GLN A 486 21.31 19.67 15.62
N ALA A 487 20.02 19.49 15.89
CA ALA A 487 19.15 18.59 15.14
C ALA A 487 18.98 19.00 13.66
N ARG A 488 18.87 20.30 13.36
CA ARG A 488 18.79 20.81 11.97
C ARG A 488 20.12 20.81 11.24
N VAL A 489 21.24 21.06 11.92
CA VAL A 489 22.58 20.96 11.32
C VAL A 489 22.85 19.53 10.84
N ARG A 490 22.43 18.51 11.60
CA ARG A 490 22.49 17.10 11.16
C ARG A 490 21.69 16.84 9.88
N MET A 491 20.50 17.44 9.72
CA MET A 491 19.71 17.32 8.49
C MET A 491 20.41 17.97 7.28
N VAL A 492 20.94 19.19 7.43
CA VAL A 492 21.68 19.89 6.36
C VAL A 492 22.90 19.08 5.91
N LEU A 493 23.65 18.51 6.87
CA LEU A 493 24.78 17.62 6.57
C LEU A 493 24.33 16.32 5.91
N ALA A 494 23.21 15.72 6.36
CA ALA A 494 22.68 14.49 5.77
C ALA A 494 22.39 14.64 4.28
N TYR A 495 21.71 15.72 3.87
CA TYR A 495 21.46 15.99 2.45
C TYR A 495 22.73 16.32 1.66
N LEU A 496 23.68 17.06 2.25
CA LEU A 496 24.97 17.35 1.60
C LEU A 496 25.74 16.05 1.32
N PHE A 497 25.83 15.14 2.29
CA PHE A 497 26.47 13.84 2.10
C PHE A 497 25.65 12.93 1.18
N ALA A 498 24.32 12.96 1.21
CA ALA A 498 23.49 12.18 0.29
C ALA A 498 23.69 12.58 -1.19
N GLN A 499 23.87 13.88 -1.45
CA GLN A 499 24.16 14.40 -2.79
C GLN A 499 25.60 14.14 -3.25
N LEU A 500 26.60 14.18 -2.34
CA LEU A 500 28.02 14.19 -2.71
C LEU A 500 28.82 12.93 -2.35
N SER A 501 28.31 11.99 -1.54
CA SER A 501 29.08 10.79 -1.14
C SER A 501 29.41 9.85 -2.29
N LEU A 502 28.55 9.78 -3.32
CA LEU A 502 28.86 9.00 -4.52
C LEU A 502 29.88 9.72 -5.41
N TRP A 503 29.73 11.04 -5.61
CA TRP A 503 30.71 11.87 -6.31
C TRP A 503 32.10 11.77 -5.69
N ALA A 504 32.22 11.88 -4.37
CA ALA A 504 33.47 11.73 -3.62
C ALA A 504 34.08 10.32 -3.71
N ARG A 505 33.28 9.31 -4.07
CA ARG A 505 33.69 7.92 -4.35
C ARG A 505 33.84 7.63 -5.85
N GLY A 506 33.84 8.65 -6.72
CA GLY A 506 33.99 8.51 -8.17
C GLY A 506 32.79 7.88 -8.88
N ARG A 507 31.59 7.90 -8.28
CA ARG A 507 30.34 7.37 -8.86
C ARG A 507 29.34 8.48 -9.16
N SER A 508 28.53 8.27 -10.19
CA SER A 508 27.38 9.10 -10.56
C SER A 508 26.14 8.81 -9.70
N GLY A 509 25.21 9.76 -9.66
CA GLY A 509 23.93 9.65 -8.94
C GLY A 509 23.99 10.20 -7.51
N GLY A 510 22.82 10.32 -6.89
CA GLY A 510 22.67 10.66 -5.47
C GLY A 510 22.30 9.44 -4.62
N LEU A 511 22.08 9.68 -3.33
CA LEU A 511 21.52 8.74 -2.37
C LEU A 511 20.18 9.27 -1.86
N LEU A 512 19.21 8.38 -1.62
CA LEU A 512 17.99 8.73 -0.89
C LEU A 512 18.30 8.86 0.62
N VAL A 513 17.94 9.98 1.24
CA VAL A 513 18.00 10.15 2.69
C VAL A 513 16.91 9.32 3.36
N LEU A 514 17.31 8.43 4.26
CA LEU A 514 16.41 7.63 5.09
C LEU A 514 16.13 8.33 6.42
N GLY A 515 14.85 8.54 6.71
CA GLY A 515 14.37 8.98 8.02
C GLY A 515 14.15 7.81 8.98
N SER A 516 14.19 8.09 10.29
CA SER A 516 14.05 7.09 11.36
C SER A 516 13.14 7.52 12.52
N ALA A 517 12.18 8.42 12.30
CA ALA A 517 11.12 8.67 13.28
C ALA A 517 10.09 7.51 13.24
N ASN A 518 9.64 7.01 14.38
CA ASN A 518 8.59 5.98 14.45
C ASN A 518 7.17 6.57 14.54
N VAL A 519 6.14 5.70 14.56
CA VAL A 519 4.74 6.12 14.53
C VAL A 519 4.27 6.78 15.83
N ASP A 520 4.81 6.38 16.98
CA ASP A 520 4.44 6.88 18.31
C ASP A 520 5.00 8.30 18.53
N GLU A 521 6.28 8.52 18.22
CA GLU A 521 6.92 9.85 18.19
C GLU A 521 6.22 10.78 17.21
N SER A 522 5.85 10.27 16.02
CA SER A 522 5.10 11.04 15.03
C SER A 522 3.73 11.47 15.57
N LEU A 523 2.98 10.55 16.19
CA LEU A 523 1.67 10.83 16.79
C LEU A 523 1.76 11.87 17.92
N ARG A 524 2.78 11.75 18.78
CA ARG A 524 3.09 12.67 19.89
C ARG A 524 3.73 13.98 19.41
N GLY A 525 4.22 14.01 18.17
CA GLY A 525 5.01 15.08 17.58
C GLY A 525 6.35 15.33 18.28
N TYR A 526 6.96 14.28 18.83
CA TYR A 526 8.26 14.32 19.52
C TYR A 526 9.41 14.21 18.50
N MET A 527 9.73 15.35 17.89
CA MET A 527 10.77 15.54 16.86
C MET A 527 11.05 17.04 16.68
N THR A 528 12.24 17.43 16.21
CA THR A 528 12.48 18.82 15.78
C THR A 528 11.92 19.01 14.37
N LYS A 529 11.08 20.03 14.16
CA LYS A 529 10.60 20.33 12.81
C LYS A 529 11.79 20.71 11.92
N TYR A 530 12.00 19.94 10.85
CA TYR A 530 13.15 19.99 9.91
C TYR A 530 14.51 19.50 10.46
N ASP A 531 14.53 18.54 11.39
CA ASP A 531 15.69 17.68 11.66
C ASP A 531 15.69 16.41 10.76
N CYS A 532 16.47 15.38 11.12
CA CYS A 532 16.52 14.09 10.40
C CYS A 532 15.22 13.26 10.43
N SER A 533 14.16 13.71 11.11
CA SER A 533 12.78 13.23 10.86
C SER A 533 12.25 13.66 9.48
N SER A 534 12.86 14.69 8.88
CA SER A 534 12.62 15.21 7.54
C SER A 534 13.70 14.68 6.58
N ALA A 535 13.31 13.72 5.75
CA ALA A 535 14.14 12.92 4.86
C ALA A 535 13.35 12.65 3.55
N ASP A 536 13.90 11.87 2.60
CA ASP A 536 13.19 11.57 1.35
C ASP A 536 12.12 10.50 1.58
N ILE A 537 12.47 9.42 2.29
CA ILE A 537 11.55 8.36 2.71
C ILE A 537 11.85 7.86 4.13
N ASN A 538 10.85 7.31 4.81
CA ASN A 538 10.99 6.74 6.15
C ASN A 538 10.37 5.32 6.21
N PRO A 539 11.17 4.24 6.16
CA PRO A 539 10.66 2.88 6.14
C PRO A 539 10.08 2.40 7.48
N ILE A 540 10.25 3.16 8.58
CA ILE A 540 9.75 2.80 9.92
C ILE A 540 8.69 3.75 10.48
N GLY A 541 8.35 4.84 9.78
CA GLY A 541 7.40 5.86 10.26
C GLY A 541 5.95 5.39 10.41
N GLY A 542 5.62 4.19 9.93
CA GLY A 542 4.36 3.50 10.20
C GLY A 542 4.42 2.41 11.26
N ILE A 543 5.54 2.24 11.99
CA ILE A 543 5.78 1.12 12.91
C ILE A 543 5.89 1.63 14.37
N SER A 544 5.39 0.85 15.33
CA SER A 544 5.45 1.14 16.77
C SER A 544 6.86 0.95 17.36
N LYS A 545 7.20 1.72 18.40
CA LYS A 545 8.48 1.54 19.14
C LYS A 545 8.59 0.13 19.72
N THR A 546 7.48 -0.44 20.17
CA THR A 546 7.41 -1.82 20.72
C THR A 546 7.65 -2.88 19.66
N ASP A 547 7.14 -2.71 18.45
CA ASP A 547 7.44 -3.60 17.33
C ASP A 547 8.86 -3.40 16.80
N LEU A 548 9.40 -2.18 16.80
CA LEU A 548 10.80 -1.92 16.46
C LEU A 548 11.77 -2.59 17.45
N ARG A 549 11.47 -2.59 18.76
CA ARG A 549 12.22 -3.39 19.76
C ARG A 549 12.19 -4.88 19.42
N THR A 550 11.02 -5.41 19.09
CA THR A 550 10.83 -6.83 18.75
C THR A 550 11.55 -7.20 17.44
N PHE A 551 11.49 -6.33 16.43
CA PHE A 551 12.14 -6.49 15.14
C PHE A 551 13.68 -6.42 15.24
N VAL A 552 14.24 -5.51 16.05
CA VAL A 552 15.69 -5.43 16.30
C VAL A 552 16.20 -6.69 17.00
N ASN A 553 15.46 -7.21 17.99
CA ASN A 553 15.78 -8.50 18.62
C ASN A 553 15.77 -9.64 17.59
N HIS A 554 14.74 -9.70 16.74
CA HIS A 554 14.67 -10.68 15.65
C HIS A 554 15.84 -10.55 14.65
N CYS A 555 16.28 -9.33 14.32
CA CYS A 555 17.44 -9.11 13.44
C CYS A 555 18.77 -9.55 14.07
N ARG A 556 18.94 -9.39 15.39
CA ARG A 556 20.10 -9.93 16.13
C ARG A 556 20.20 -11.45 15.93
N GLU A 557 19.07 -12.15 16.07
CA GLU A 557 18.99 -13.60 15.93
C GLU A 557 19.10 -14.07 14.46
N ARG A 558 18.48 -13.34 13.53
CA ARG A 558 18.43 -13.71 12.10
C ARG A 558 19.72 -13.43 11.34
N PHE A 559 20.45 -12.37 11.69
CA PHE A 559 21.66 -11.93 10.98
C PHE A 559 22.95 -12.03 11.83
N GLY A 560 22.86 -12.34 13.12
CA GLY A 560 24.04 -12.46 14.01
C GLY A 560 24.70 -11.11 14.38
N PHE A 561 24.01 -9.99 14.18
CA PHE A 561 24.54 -8.65 14.47
C PHE A 561 24.62 -8.39 15.99
N SER A 562 25.73 -8.81 16.60
CA SER A 562 25.93 -8.74 18.06
C SER A 562 25.91 -7.32 18.63
N SER A 563 26.16 -6.27 17.84
CA SER A 563 26.06 -4.89 18.33
C SER A 563 24.62 -4.52 18.73
N LEU A 564 23.62 -5.18 18.15
CA LEU A 564 22.20 -4.97 18.46
C LEU A 564 21.85 -5.32 19.91
N GLU A 565 22.63 -6.18 20.59
CA GLU A 565 22.46 -6.45 22.02
C GLU A 565 22.61 -5.16 22.84
N SER A 566 23.72 -4.43 22.62
CA SER A 566 24.02 -3.17 23.30
C SER A 566 23.07 -2.03 22.91
N ILE A 567 22.45 -2.11 21.74
CA ILE A 567 21.46 -1.13 21.26
C ILE A 567 20.08 -1.43 21.86
N TYR A 568 19.72 -2.70 22.06
CA TYR A 568 18.44 -3.11 22.63
C TYR A 568 18.33 -2.74 24.12
N HIS A 569 19.41 -2.91 24.90
CA HIS A 569 19.44 -2.58 26.32
C HIS A 569 19.80 -1.10 26.62
N ALA A 570 20.17 -0.31 25.61
CA ALA A 570 20.43 1.12 25.82
C ALA A 570 19.14 1.88 26.19
N PRO A 571 19.20 2.83 27.14
CA PRO A 571 18.06 3.69 27.45
C PRO A 571 17.72 4.61 26.26
N PRO A 572 16.42 4.81 25.94
CA PRO A 572 16.00 5.80 24.95
C PRO A 572 16.32 7.22 25.44
N THR A 573 17.14 7.96 24.69
CA THR A 573 17.58 9.31 25.03
C THR A 573 18.04 10.07 23.78
N ALA A 574 17.85 11.39 23.79
CA ALA A 574 18.41 12.31 22.81
C ALA A 574 19.65 13.02 23.40
N GLU A 575 20.85 12.60 22.99
CA GLU A 575 22.15 13.20 23.39
C GLU A 575 22.35 14.60 22.76
N LEU A 576 21.53 15.56 23.21
CA LEU A 576 21.44 16.95 22.72
C LEU A 576 21.68 18.00 23.81
N GLU A 577 21.64 17.62 25.08
CA GLU A 577 22.05 18.45 26.23
C GLU A 577 23.39 17.96 26.80
N PRO A 578 24.17 18.84 27.46
CA PRO A 578 25.36 18.45 28.21
C PRO A 578 25.07 17.34 29.24
N LEU A 579 25.92 16.32 29.26
CA LEU A 579 25.88 15.25 30.26
C LEU A 579 26.08 15.84 31.66
N SER A 580 25.30 15.38 32.63
CA SER A 580 25.38 15.82 34.03
C SER A 580 26.22 14.80 34.81
N ASP A 581 27.39 15.23 35.32
CA ASP A 581 28.40 14.37 35.97
C ASP A 581 28.84 13.13 35.16
N GLY A 582 28.65 13.18 33.83
CA GLY A 582 28.93 12.09 32.89
C GLY A 582 27.74 11.19 32.57
N GLU A 583 26.60 11.35 33.26
CA GLU A 583 25.37 10.60 33.00
C GLU A 583 24.36 11.39 32.14
N LEU A 584 23.37 10.66 31.62
CA LEU A 584 22.32 11.17 30.75
C LEU A 584 21.31 12.01 31.55
N ALA A 585 21.04 13.24 31.10
CA ALA A 585 20.17 14.16 31.82
C ALA A 585 18.69 13.71 31.91
N GLN A 586 18.17 13.02 30.88
CA GLN A 586 16.76 12.59 30.80
C GLN A 586 16.55 11.49 29.74
N THR A 587 15.49 10.68 29.89
CA THR A 587 15.04 9.72 28.85
C THR A 587 13.89 10.28 28.00
N ASP A 588 13.70 9.71 26.80
CA ASP A 588 12.67 10.17 25.85
C ASP A 588 11.25 10.08 26.45
N GLU A 589 10.95 9.03 27.21
CA GLU A 589 9.64 8.86 27.86
C GLU A 589 9.40 9.86 29.00
N GLN A 590 10.46 10.24 29.73
CA GLN A 590 10.40 11.26 30.78
C GLN A 590 10.13 12.65 30.19
N ASP A 591 10.74 13.01 29.05
CA ASP A 591 10.49 14.30 28.37
C ASP A 591 9.16 14.31 27.59
N MET A 592 8.75 13.16 27.05
CA MET A 592 7.41 13.03 26.47
C MET A 592 6.30 13.14 27.53
N GLY A 593 6.58 12.75 28.79
CA GLY A 593 5.62 12.71 29.90
C GLY A 593 4.66 11.51 29.85
N MET A 594 5.04 10.45 29.13
CA MET A 594 4.24 9.25 28.85
C MET A 594 5.11 8.17 28.20
N THR A 595 4.80 6.90 28.46
CA THR A 595 5.56 5.78 27.87
C THR A 595 5.18 5.50 26.40
N TYR A 596 6.04 4.78 25.69
CA TYR A 596 5.72 4.28 24.34
C TYR A 596 4.54 3.28 24.35
N GLU A 597 4.36 2.50 25.42
CA GLU A 597 3.18 1.64 25.59
C GLU A 597 1.90 2.47 25.70
N GLU A 598 1.92 3.53 26.51
CA GLU A 598 0.81 4.48 26.64
C GLU A 598 0.51 5.18 25.32
N LEU A 599 1.52 5.66 24.59
CA LEU A 599 1.37 6.28 23.27
C LEU A 599 0.72 5.34 22.24
N SER A 600 1.18 4.10 22.17
CA SER A 600 0.59 3.08 21.30
C SER A 600 -0.87 2.78 21.66
N VAL A 601 -1.23 2.77 22.95
CA VAL A 601 -2.63 2.66 23.40
C VAL A 601 -3.44 3.90 23.00
N TYR A 602 -2.92 5.11 23.23
CA TYR A 602 -3.60 6.36 22.88
C TYR A 602 -3.81 6.50 21.37
N GLY A 603 -2.84 6.06 20.55
CA GLY A 603 -2.95 6.00 19.09
C GLY A 603 -4.07 5.08 18.62
N LYS A 604 -4.09 3.84 19.13
CA LYS A 604 -5.12 2.83 18.83
C LYS A 604 -6.51 3.32 19.26
N LEU A 605 -6.65 3.89 20.46
CA LEU A 605 -7.89 4.51 20.93
C LEU A 605 -8.34 5.69 20.04
N ARG A 606 -7.43 6.61 19.69
CA ARG A 606 -7.70 7.81 18.89
C ARG A 606 -8.11 7.51 17.45
N LYS A 607 -7.46 6.56 16.79
CA LYS A 607 -7.62 6.30 15.35
C LYS A 607 -8.48 5.07 15.05
N GLN A 608 -8.14 3.90 15.57
CA GLN A 608 -8.92 2.67 15.33
C GLN A 608 -10.28 2.71 16.05
N GLN A 609 -10.32 3.26 17.27
CA GLN A 609 -11.56 3.36 18.06
C GLN A 609 -12.19 4.76 18.06
N ALA A 610 -11.75 5.64 17.15
CA ALA A 610 -12.28 6.99 16.92
C ALA A 610 -12.46 7.89 18.18
N CYS A 611 -11.68 7.68 19.24
CA CYS A 611 -11.87 8.39 20.50
C CYS A 611 -11.32 9.82 20.47
N GLY A 612 -12.15 10.79 20.86
CA GLY A 612 -11.71 12.12 21.29
C GLY A 612 -11.33 12.12 22.78
N PRO A 613 -11.03 13.28 23.39
CA PRO A 613 -10.52 13.32 24.77
C PRO A 613 -11.44 12.63 25.78
N TYR A 614 -12.72 13.02 25.83
CA TYR A 614 -13.67 12.48 26.80
C TYR A 614 -13.92 10.97 26.62
N SER A 615 -14.06 10.48 25.38
CA SER A 615 -14.24 9.05 25.13
C SER A 615 -12.97 8.22 25.35
N MET A 616 -11.77 8.80 25.16
CA MET A 616 -10.51 8.15 25.54
C MET A 616 -10.42 8.01 27.07
N PHE A 617 -10.72 9.07 27.82
CA PHE A 617 -10.82 9.05 29.28
C PHE A 617 -11.79 7.96 29.77
N CYS A 618 -13.03 7.93 29.27
CA CYS A 618 -14.01 6.90 29.63
C CYS A 618 -13.55 5.47 29.32
N LYS A 619 -12.80 5.24 28.24
CA LYS A 619 -12.24 3.89 27.96
C LYS A 619 -11.05 3.54 28.85
N LEU A 620 -10.16 4.50 29.12
CA LEU A 620 -8.99 4.27 29.98
C LEU A 620 -9.38 4.02 31.44
N LEU A 621 -10.48 4.60 31.94
CA LEU A 621 -11.07 4.26 33.24
C LEU A 621 -11.38 2.76 33.39
N HIS A 622 -11.78 2.09 32.32
CA HIS A 622 -12.03 0.64 32.33
C HIS A 622 -10.76 -0.17 32.04
N LEU A 623 -9.91 0.30 31.13
CA LEU A 623 -8.67 -0.40 30.73
C LEU A 623 -7.55 -0.31 31.78
N SER A 624 -7.57 0.69 32.67
CA SER A 624 -6.58 0.83 33.74
C SER A 624 -6.71 -0.27 34.81
N ASN A 625 -7.89 -0.90 34.93
CA ASN A 625 -8.21 -1.88 35.95
C ASN A 625 -7.80 -1.42 37.37
N ASN A 626 -8.18 -0.19 37.72
CA ASN A 626 -7.87 0.50 38.98
C ASN A 626 -6.36 0.76 39.26
N LYS A 627 -5.46 0.60 38.28
CA LYS A 627 -4.03 0.98 38.41
C LYS A 627 -3.78 2.49 38.52
N HIS A 628 -4.75 3.31 38.16
CA HIS A 628 -4.71 4.77 38.19
C HIS A 628 -6.08 5.30 38.61
N SER A 629 -6.10 6.40 39.36
CA SER A 629 -7.31 7.16 39.71
C SER A 629 -7.97 7.83 38.48
N PRO A 630 -9.26 8.21 38.56
CA PRO A 630 -9.90 9.03 37.54
C PRO A 630 -9.14 10.33 37.27
N GLU A 631 -8.61 10.97 38.30
CA GLU A 631 -7.85 12.22 38.21
C GLU A 631 -6.52 12.04 37.45
N GLU A 632 -5.75 10.97 37.70
CA GLU A 632 -4.51 10.68 36.95
C GLU A 632 -4.78 10.37 35.47
N ILE A 633 -5.85 9.62 35.19
CA ILE A 633 -6.26 9.30 33.81
C ILE A 633 -6.73 10.56 33.09
N ALA A 634 -7.43 11.46 33.79
CA ALA A 634 -7.83 12.76 33.28
C ALA A 634 -6.61 13.59 32.86
N GLU A 635 -5.60 13.74 33.72
CA GLU A 635 -4.39 14.51 33.39
C GLU A 635 -3.58 13.88 32.26
N LYS A 636 -3.38 12.56 32.25
CA LYS A 636 -2.68 11.87 31.13
C LYS A 636 -3.39 12.08 29.78
N VAL A 637 -4.72 12.00 29.74
CA VAL A 637 -5.51 12.25 28.53
C VAL A 637 -5.46 13.71 28.10
N LYS A 638 -5.55 14.66 29.04
CA LYS A 638 -5.40 16.10 28.76
C LYS A 638 -4.03 16.40 28.15
N LEU A 639 -2.97 15.90 28.79
CA LEU A 639 -1.58 16.06 28.38
C LEU A 639 -1.37 15.55 26.95
N PHE A 640 -1.79 14.31 26.67
CA PHE A 640 -1.73 13.74 25.32
C PHE A 640 -2.45 14.60 24.28
N PHE A 641 -3.72 14.96 24.49
CA PHE A 641 -4.49 15.72 23.51
C PHE A 641 -4.01 17.16 23.34
N GLN A 642 -3.51 17.81 24.39
CA GLN A 642 -2.88 19.13 24.32
C GLN A 642 -1.62 19.08 23.45
N LEU A 643 -0.73 18.11 23.69
CA LEU A 643 0.57 18.02 23.01
C LEU A 643 0.43 17.50 21.57
N TYR A 644 -0.48 16.56 21.31
CA TYR A 644 -0.93 16.21 19.97
C TYR A 644 -1.41 17.45 19.21
N ALA A 645 -2.27 18.27 19.83
CA ALA A 645 -2.84 19.46 19.20
C ALA A 645 -1.79 20.55 18.89
N ILE A 646 -0.86 20.79 19.82
CA ILE A 646 0.28 21.71 19.63
C ILE A 646 1.16 21.24 18.46
N ASN A 647 1.51 19.95 18.42
CA ASN A 647 2.51 19.44 17.48
C ASN A 647 1.95 18.94 16.15
N ARG A 648 0.63 18.91 15.93
CA ARG A 648 0.03 18.39 14.68
C ARG A 648 0.56 19.09 13.42
N HIS A 649 0.92 20.37 13.53
CA HIS A 649 1.58 21.15 12.47
C HIS A 649 2.94 20.58 11.98
N LYS A 650 3.51 19.57 12.64
CA LYS A 650 4.69 18.82 12.18
C LYS A 650 4.31 17.75 11.16
N MET A 651 3.14 17.11 11.33
CA MET A 651 2.66 16.01 10.48
C MET A 651 2.37 16.44 9.04
N THR A 652 2.03 17.71 8.82
CA THR A 652 1.79 18.30 7.49
C THR A 652 3.02 18.34 6.59
N VAL A 653 4.22 18.07 7.14
CA VAL A 653 5.50 17.99 6.40
C VAL A 653 6.36 16.81 6.86
N LEU A 654 5.75 15.80 7.49
CA LEU A 654 6.45 14.58 7.88
C LEU A 654 6.82 13.79 6.62
N THR A 655 8.04 13.26 6.61
CA THR A 655 8.58 12.36 5.56
C THR A 655 7.57 11.27 5.16
N PRO A 656 7.35 11.02 3.85
CA PRO A 656 6.56 9.89 3.37
C PRO A 656 7.06 8.56 3.96
N SER A 657 6.16 7.84 4.64
CA SER A 657 6.50 6.64 5.40
C SER A 657 5.74 5.41 4.93
N TYR A 658 6.42 4.25 5.02
CA TYR A 658 5.81 2.94 4.79
C TYR A 658 4.55 2.78 5.66
N HIS A 659 3.42 2.41 5.05
CA HIS A 659 2.18 2.18 5.81
C HIS A 659 2.20 0.77 6.44
N ALA A 660 2.18 0.69 7.78
CA ALA A 660 2.13 -0.57 8.53
C ALA A 660 1.03 -0.57 9.61
N GLU A 661 1.10 0.32 10.59
CA GLU A 661 0.14 0.40 11.70
C GLU A 661 -1.14 1.19 11.33
N SER A 662 -2.31 0.60 11.58
CA SER A 662 -3.62 1.21 11.30
C SER A 662 -4.05 2.33 12.26
N TYR A 663 -3.12 2.85 13.07
CA TYR A 663 -3.28 4.12 13.79
C TYR A 663 -2.30 5.22 13.35
N SER A 664 -1.61 5.04 12.22
CA SER A 664 -0.67 6.01 11.65
C SER A 664 -1.22 7.45 11.67
N PRO A 665 -0.39 8.45 12.03
CA PRO A 665 -0.80 9.85 12.09
C PRO A 665 -0.65 10.58 10.75
N ASP A 666 -0.27 9.93 9.65
CA ASP A 666 -0.05 10.60 8.35
C ASP A 666 -1.23 11.49 7.91
N ASP A 667 -0.95 12.76 7.63
CA ASP A 667 -1.97 13.75 7.22
C ASP A 667 -2.26 13.71 5.70
N ASN A 668 -1.37 13.13 4.89
CA ASN A 668 -1.41 13.18 3.42
C ASN A 668 -2.42 12.22 2.79
N ARG A 669 -2.63 11.05 3.40
CA ARG A 669 -3.52 9.99 2.93
C ARG A 669 -4.40 9.46 4.06
N PHE A 670 -3.79 8.94 5.13
CA PHE A 670 -4.48 8.01 6.04
C PHE A 670 -5.29 8.66 7.16
N ASP A 671 -4.84 9.78 7.71
CA ASP A 671 -5.44 10.43 8.88
C ASP A 671 -5.47 11.96 8.70
N GLN A 672 -6.21 12.43 7.70
CA GLN A 672 -6.49 13.86 7.49
C GLN A 672 -7.12 14.49 8.75
N ARG A 673 -6.48 15.55 9.27
CA ARG A 673 -6.93 16.29 10.47
C ARG A 673 -6.71 17.78 10.29
N GLN A 674 -7.29 18.59 11.19
CA GLN A 674 -6.87 19.98 11.34
C GLN A 674 -5.44 20.01 11.91
N PHE A 675 -4.61 20.94 11.47
CA PHE A 675 -3.31 21.22 12.09
C PHE A 675 -3.31 22.47 12.99
N LEU A 676 -4.37 23.28 12.92
CA LEU A 676 -4.62 24.41 13.81
C LEU A 676 -5.79 24.06 14.75
N TYR A 677 -5.47 23.80 16.01
CA TYR A 677 -6.43 23.43 17.06
C TYR A 677 -6.50 24.48 18.16
N ASN A 678 -7.66 24.58 18.83
CA ASN A 678 -7.71 25.16 20.17
C ASN A 678 -7.09 24.18 21.16
N VAL A 679 -5.78 24.30 21.39
CA VAL A 679 -4.96 23.37 22.20
C VAL A 679 -5.40 23.26 23.67
N LYS A 680 -6.28 24.15 24.16
CA LYS A 680 -6.87 24.07 25.50
C LYS A 680 -8.06 23.11 25.60
N TRP A 681 -8.60 22.64 24.47
CA TRP A 681 -9.74 21.71 24.37
C TRP A 681 -10.87 22.00 25.41
N PRO A 682 -11.32 23.26 25.57
CA PRO A 682 -11.91 23.74 26.82
C PRO A 682 -13.19 22.99 27.21
N TRP A 683 -14.06 22.68 26.23
CA TRP A 683 -15.28 21.91 26.48
C TRP A 683 -14.97 20.46 26.83
N GLN A 684 -14.08 19.82 26.05
CA GLN A 684 -13.73 18.41 26.21
C GLN A 684 -13.02 18.15 27.54
N PHE A 685 -12.11 19.04 27.96
CA PHE A 685 -11.40 18.93 29.22
C PHE A 685 -12.31 19.25 30.42
N HIS A 686 -13.16 20.29 30.32
CA HIS A 686 -14.17 20.56 31.36
C HIS A 686 -15.12 19.36 31.58
N ARG A 687 -15.54 18.68 30.50
CA ARG A 687 -16.35 17.45 30.59
C ARG A 687 -15.61 16.28 31.26
N ILE A 688 -14.28 16.19 31.10
CA ILE A 688 -13.45 15.23 31.85
C ILE A 688 -13.39 15.65 33.33
N ASP A 689 -13.18 16.92 33.63
CA ASP A 689 -13.11 17.44 35.01
C ASP A 689 -14.39 17.21 35.81
N GLU A 690 -15.57 17.41 35.21
CA GLU A 690 -16.85 17.11 35.85
C GLU A 690 -16.98 15.62 36.21
N GLU A 691 -16.57 14.74 35.30
CA GLU A 691 -16.83 13.30 35.42
C GLU A 691 -15.79 12.62 36.31
N ALA A 692 -14.52 13.01 36.24
CA ALA A 692 -13.48 12.58 37.18
C ALA A 692 -13.88 12.93 38.62
N LYS A 693 -14.32 14.17 38.88
CA LYS A 693 -14.76 14.61 40.22
C LYS A 693 -15.95 13.81 40.75
N LYS A 694 -16.94 13.49 39.92
CA LYS A 694 -18.05 12.59 40.30
C LYS A 694 -17.55 11.19 40.65
N MET A 695 -16.66 10.63 39.84
CA MET A 695 -16.11 9.30 40.09
C MET A 695 -15.25 9.26 41.36
N GLY A 696 -14.40 10.26 41.60
CA GLY A 696 -13.64 10.41 42.85
C GLY A 696 -14.53 10.54 44.08
N GLN A 697 -15.67 11.23 43.98
CA GLN A 697 -16.70 11.27 45.04
C GLN A 697 -17.36 9.90 45.26
N VAL A 698 -17.76 9.20 44.20
CA VAL A 698 -18.40 7.87 44.28
C VAL A 698 -17.44 6.79 44.79
N LEU A 699 -16.13 6.91 44.50
CA LEU A 699 -15.11 6.01 45.03
C LEU A 699 -14.90 6.22 46.53
N LYS A 700 -14.77 7.47 46.99
CA LYS A 700 -14.67 7.80 48.44
C LYS A 700 -15.89 7.35 49.23
N LEU A 701 -17.09 7.42 48.64
CA LEU A 701 -18.33 6.90 49.23
C LEU A 701 -18.44 5.35 49.19
N ARG A 702 -17.41 4.65 48.70
CA ARG A 702 -17.34 3.17 48.63
C ARG A 702 -16.13 2.59 49.35
N GLU A 703 -15.27 3.41 49.95
CA GLU A 703 -14.20 2.93 50.82
C GLU A 703 -14.82 2.46 52.16
N PRO A 704 -14.59 1.19 52.58
CA PRO A 704 -15.20 0.64 53.79
C PRO A 704 -14.46 1.15 55.04
N GLY A 705 -14.77 2.38 55.49
CA GLY A 705 -13.97 3.05 56.53
C GLY A 705 -14.62 4.23 57.28
N SER A 706 -15.95 4.31 57.39
CA SER A 706 -16.60 5.35 58.21
C SER A 706 -17.95 4.91 58.82
N MET A 707 -17.91 3.94 59.74
CA MET A 707 -18.85 3.89 60.86
C MET A 707 -18.06 4.24 62.12
N GLU A 708 -18.49 5.26 62.84
CA GLU A 708 -17.86 5.67 64.11
C GLU A 708 -18.32 4.73 65.24
N GLU A 709 -17.39 4.27 66.09
CA GLU A 709 -17.73 3.62 67.35
C GLU A 709 -18.21 4.70 68.35
N GLY A 710 -19.50 4.70 68.67
CA GLY A 710 -20.12 5.76 69.48
C GLY A 710 -21.18 5.24 70.45
N ASN A 711 -20.75 4.93 71.67
CA ASN A 711 -21.53 4.50 72.85
C ASN A 711 -22.37 3.20 72.73
N ALA A 712 -22.12 2.31 73.70
CA ALA A 712 -23.07 1.30 74.14
C ALA A 712 -24.01 1.87 75.23
N ASN A 713 -25.00 1.07 75.62
CA ASN A 713 -26.01 1.32 76.65
C ASN A 713 -27.11 2.33 76.26
N ASP A 714 -28.21 1.82 75.69
CA ASP A 714 -29.46 1.83 76.44
C ASP A 714 -30.36 0.63 76.06
N VAL A 715 -31.44 0.41 76.81
CA VAL A 715 -32.24 -0.84 76.79
C VAL A 715 -33.67 -0.61 76.26
N ASP A 716 -34.13 -1.40 75.29
CA ASP A 716 -35.25 -2.38 75.41
C ASP A 716 -35.57 -3.07 74.04
N SER A 717 -36.60 -3.92 74.04
CA SER A 717 -37.24 -4.73 73.00
C SER A 717 -38.00 -3.92 71.91
N ASP A 718 -38.54 -4.47 70.80
CA ASP A 718 -39.00 -5.84 70.53
C ASP A 718 -39.13 -6.21 69.01
N THR A 719 -39.11 -7.52 68.69
CA THR A 719 -39.48 -8.22 67.42
C THR A 719 -38.85 -7.82 66.06
N GLY A 720 -38.97 -8.70 65.03
CA GLY A 720 -38.86 -8.27 63.63
C GLY A 720 -38.76 -9.37 62.56
N ALA A 721 -37.59 -10.03 62.46
CA ALA A 721 -37.22 -11.09 61.51
C ALA A 721 -37.22 -10.78 59.99
N SER A 722 -36.12 -11.09 59.30
CA SER A 722 -36.06 -11.39 57.86
C SER A 722 -34.81 -12.23 57.52
N PRO A 723 -34.91 -13.28 56.68
CA PRO A 723 -33.82 -14.24 56.48
C PRO A 723 -32.80 -13.79 55.42
N ARG A 724 -31.53 -14.19 55.64
CA ARG A 724 -30.44 -14.07 54.66
C ARG A 724 -30.46 -15.22 53.65
N LEU A 725 -29.82 -15.02 52.50
CA LEU A 725 -29.10 -16.08 51.79
C LEU A 725 -27.65 -15.64 51.57
N VAL A 726 -26.71 -16.58 51.60
CA VAL A 726 -25.25 -16.33 51.55
C VAL A 726 -24.67 -17.05 50.34
N ILE A 727 -23.70 -16.40 49.67
CA ILE A 727 -22.85 -17.03 48.63
C ILE A 727 -21.48 -17.28 49.25
N ASN A 728 -20.98 -18.52 49.16
CA ASN A 728 -19.68 -18.94 49.69
C ASN A 728 -18.65 -19.12 48.57
N THR A 729 -17.38 -18.78 48.84
CA THR A 729 -16.24 -18.97 47.92
C THR A 729 -14.96 -19.33 48.68
N ALA A 730 -14.40 -20.52 48.43
CA ALA A 730 -13.11 -20.98 48.96
C ALA A 730 -12.70 -22.31 48.28
N PRO A 731 -11.42 -22.75 48.32
CA PRO A 731 -10.17 -21.99 48.45
C PRO A 731 -9.14 -22.35 47.33
N LYS A 732 -7.90 -21.89 47.48
CA LYS A 732 -6.70 -22.36 46.73
C LYS A 732 -5.91 -23.34 47.59
N ASP A 733 -5.11 -24.21 46.96
CA ASP A 733 -3.90 -24.81 47.56
C ASP A 733 -2.87 -25.18 46.46
N SER A 734 -1.63 -25.52 46.85
CA SER A 734 -0.46 -25.56 45.93
C SER A 734 0.52 -26.73 46.15
N VAL A 735 0.96 -27.39 45.06
CA VAL A 735 2.12 -28.31 45.03
C VAL A 735 2.86 -28.22 43.68
N ASN A 736 4.17 -28.48 43.68
CA ASN A 736 5.04 -28.55 42.49
C ASN A 736 4.96 -29.90 41.74
N ALA A 737 5.31 -29.94 40.44
CA ALA A 737 6.49 -30.69 39.91
C ALA A 737 6.39 -31.17 38.44
N SER A 738 7.53 -31.07 37.73
CA SER A 738 8.00 -31.95 36.63
C SER A 738 7.33 -31.93 35.24
N VAL A 739 8.04 -32.47 34.25
CA VAL A 739 7.77 -32.37 32.79
C VAL A 739 7.68 -33.77 32.17
N SER A 740 6.65 -34.05 31.38
CA SER A 740 6.68 -35.08 30.32
C SER A 740 5.51 -34.94 29.32
N SER A 741 5.76 -35.34 28.07
CA SER A 741 4.83 -35.39 26.92
C SER A 741 4.53 -36.85 26.51
N PRO A 742 3.75 -37.18 25.45
CA PRO A 742 2.76 -36.43 24.65
C PRO A 742 1.40 -37.20 24.51
N MET A 743 0.61 -36.90 23.46
CA MET A 743 -0.66 -37.53 23.01
C MET A 743 -1.91 -37.16 23.84
N GLY A 744 -3.12 -37.07 23.26
CA GLY A 744 -3.50 -37.13 21.84
C GLY A 744 -4.76 -37.97 21.57
N VAL A 745 -5.97 -37.40 21.76
CA VAL A 745 -7.25 -38.10 21.56
C VAL A 745 -8.30 -37.23 20.87
N THR A 746 -8.97 -37.79 19.87
CA THR A 746 -10.12 -37.24 19.14
C THR A 746 -11.41 -37.34 19.96
N VAL A 747 -12.30 -36.34 19.92
CA VAL A 747 -13.65 -36.44 20.51
C VAL A 747 -14.72 -36.03 19.49
N SER A 748 -15.70 -36.92 19.27
CA SER A 748 -16.87 -36.70 18.41
C SER A 748 -17.98 -35.97 19.17
N LEU A 749 -18.81 -35.21 18.45
CA LEU A 749 -20.12 -34.81 18.98
C LEU A 749 -21.03 -36.03 19.13
N SER A 750 -21.86 -36.05 20.17
CA SER A 750 -23.32 -36.28 20.07
C SER A 750 -24.06 -36.14 21.39
N SER A 751 -25.07 -35.27 21.39
CA SER A 751 -26.40 -35.43 22.03
C SER A 751 -26.53 -35.83 23.51
N GLN A 752 -27.17 -34.94 24.28
CA GLN A 752 -28.39 -35.32 25.00
C GLN A 752 -29.37 -34.13 25.10
N LEU A 753 -30.67 -34.43 25.13
CA LEU A 753 -31.76 -33.47 25.01
C LEU A 753 -32.90 -33.91 25.94
N ALA A 754 -33.33 -33.05 26.86
CA ALA A 754 -34.45 -33.32 27.77
C ALA A 754 -35.72 -32.65 27.25
N LEU A 755 -36.78 -33.44 27.05
CA LEU A 755 -38.10 -32.99 26.60
C LEU A 755 -39.07 -32.85 27.77
N LEU A 756 -39.92 -31.83 27.73
CA LEU A 756 -41.28 -31.94 28.22
C LEU A 756 -42.24 -31.54 27.09
N ARG A 757 -43.14 -32.47 26.73
CA ARG A 757 -44.22 -32.27 25.77
C ARG A 757 -45.51 -31.96 26.51
N ASN A 758 -46.36 -31.16 25.88
CA ASN A 758 -47.77 -31.49 25.67
C ASN A 758 -48.27 -30.74 24.43
N GLY A 759 -49.27 -31.26 23.73
CA GLY A 759 -49.81 -30.61 22.54
C GLY A 759 -50.85 -31.46 21.81
N ASN A 760 -51.56 -30.82 20.88
CA ASN A 760 -52.38 -31.41 19.81
C ASN A 760 -52.91 -30.30 18.89
N GLY A 761 -53.33 -30.65 17.67
CA GLY A 761 -54.20 -29.81 16.83
C GLY A 761 -53.51 -28.95 15.78
N THR A 762 -53.65 -29.34 14.50
CA THR A 762 -53.32 -28.54 13.32
C THR A 762 -54.44 -27.56 12.95
N ILE A 763 -54.13 -26.26 12.78
CA ILE A 763 -54.94 -25.30 11.99
C ILE A 763 -54.00 -24.44 11.11
N THR A 764 -54.52 -23.98 9.98
CA THR A 764 -53.82 -23.32 8.87
C THR A 764 -53.79 -21.77 8.96
N THR A 765 -52.73 -21.20 8.39
CA THR A 765 -52.65 -19.89 7.70
C THR A 765 -53.63 -18.75 8.08
N SER A 766 -53.14 -17.68 8.74
CA SER A 766 -53.34 -16.27 8.33
C SER A 766 -52.72 -15.26 9.32
N SER A 767 -52.47 -14.04 8.85
CA SER A 767 -52.24 -12.81 9.63
C SER A 767 -53.60 -12.08 9.87
N PRO A 768 -53.81 -11.14 10.82
CA PRO A 768 -52.88 -10.03 11.13
C PRO A 768 -52.96 -9.37 12.55
N ARG A 769 -52.22 -8.24 12.68
CA ARG A 769 -52.43 -7.01 13.51
C ARG A 769 -53.33 -7.01 14.79
N GLN A 770 -52.79 -6.31 15.81
CA GLN A 770 -53.47 -5.67 16.97
C GLN A 770 -54.05 -6.68 17.99
N ILE A 771 -54.35 -6.37 19.27
CA ILE A 771 -54.51 -5.10 20.02
C ILE A 771 -53.87 -5.26 21.44
N LEU A 772 -53.27 -4.21 22.02
CA LEU A 772 -53.47 -3.82 23.43
C LEU A 772 -52.74 -2.50 23.82
N GLN A 773 -53.39 -1.71 24.68
CA GLN A 773 -52.84 -0.54 25.37
C GLN A 773 -53.20 -0.62 26.85
N SER A 774 -52.24 -0.35 27.74
CA SER A 774 -52.48 0.23 29.06
C SER A 774 -51.20 0.93 29.56
N THR A 775 -51.37 2.09 30.18
CA THR A 775 -50.33 3.10 30.53
C THR A 775 -50.24 3.29 32.06
N PRO A 776 -49.25 4.01 32.65
CA PRO A 776 -48.29 5.00 32.10
C PRO A 776 -46.80 4.54 32.30
N ALA A 777 -45.72 5.34 32.34
CA ALA A 777 -45.52 6.80 32.44
C ALA A 777 -44.15 7.28 31.90
N LEU A 778 -43.94 8.61 31.97
CA LEU A 778 -42.64 9.33 32.04
C LEU A 778 -41.47 8.85 31.14
N ALA A 779 -41.57 9.15 29.85
CA ALA A 779 -40.40 9.38 28.99
C ALA A 779 -40.64 10.59 28.06
N GLY A 780 -39.63 11.45 27.90
CA GLY A 780 -39.72 12.65 27.06
C GLY A 780 -39.77 12.30 25.57
N ARG A 781 -40.67 12.96 24.82
CA ARG A 781 -40.87 12.68 23.38
C ARG A 781 -39.74 13.26 22.52
N TYR A 782 -38.95 12.39 21.89
CA TYR A 782 -38.39 12.67 20.56
C TYR A 782 -39.32 12.11 19.49
N VAL A 783 -39.70 12.91 18.51
CA VAL A 783 -40.49 12.48 17.34
C VAL A 783 -39.59 12.53 16.11
N PRO A 784 -39.38 11.40 15.39
CA PRO A 784 -38.61 11.43 14.15
C PRO A 784 -39.39 12.21 13.08
N LEU A 785 -38.73 13.19 12.48
CA LEU A 785 -39.30 14.05 11.43
C LEU A 785 -39.56 13.23 10.16
N GLN A 786 -40.70 13.45 9.53
CA GLN A 786 -41.05 12.82 8.26
C GLN A 786 -40.15 13.36 7.13
N PRO A 787 -39.90 12.61 6.04
CA PRO A 787 -38.96 13.01 4.99
C PRO A 787 -39.22 14.41 4.40
N HIS A 788 -40.49 14.81 4.24
CA HIS A 788 -40.85 16.15 3.77
C HIS A 788 -40.49 17.27 4.76
N GLN A 789 -40.48 16.99 6.06
CA GLN A 789 -40.08 17.94 7.12
C GLN A 789 -38.56 18.08 7.16
N VAL A 790 -37.82 16.97 6.97
CA VAL A 790 -36.36 16.99 6.79
C VAL A 790 -35.99 17.82 5.55
N GLN A 791 -36.70 17.65 4.44
CA GLN A 791 -36.50 18.41 3.22
C GLN A 791 -36.83 19.91 3.39
N GLN A 792 -37.88 20.26 4.15
CA GLN A 792 -38.16 21.66 4.53
C GLN A 792 -37.05 22.25 5.40
N LEU A 793 -36.50 21.51 6.35
CA LEU A 793 -35.39 21.98 7.19
C LEU A 793 -34.09 22.16 6.39
N GLN A 794 -33.80 21.29 5.43
CA GLN A 794 -32.67 21.48 4.51
C GLN A 794 -32.84 22.72 3.64
N LEU A 795 -34.06 22.99 3.13
CA LEU A 795 -34.37 24.21 2.39
C LEU A 795 -34.28 25.47 3.26
N GLN A 796 -34.71 25.41 4.53
CA GLN A 796 -34.52 26.51 5.49
C GLN A 796 -33.04 26.77 5.80
N GLN A 797 -32.23 25.73 5.97
CA GLN A 797 -30.78 25.87 6.17
C GLN A 797 -30.08 26.44 4.95
N GLN A 798 -30.45 26.04 3.73
CA GLN A 798 -29.95 26.66 2.49
C GLN A 798 -30.38 28.14 2.38
N ALA A 799 -31.62 28.48 2.72
CA ALA A 799 -32.08 29.87 2.74
C ALA A 799 -31.30 30.74 3.75
N GLN A 800 -31.04 30.22 4.96
CA GLN A 800 -30.23 30.90 5.97
C GLN A 800 -28.77 31.06 5.54
N PHE A 801 -28.20 30.09 4.84
CA PHE A 801 -26.84 30.17 4.28
C PHE A 801 -26.73 31.19 3.13
N LEU A 802 -27.76 31.30 2.28
CA LEU A 802 -27.82 32.34 1.25
C LEU A 802 -28.03 33.74 1.85
N GLN A 803 -28.80 33.85 2.94
CA GLN A 803 -28.95 35.11 3.68
C GLN A 803 -27.63 35.56 4.35
N SER A 804 -26.84 34.63 4.93
CA SER A 804 -25.55 34.99 5.52
C SER A 804 -24.49 35.35 4.47
N LEU A 805 -24.51 34.72 3.29
CA LEU A 805 -23.71 35.15 2.14
C LEU A 805 -24.09 36.56 1.65
N SER A 806 -25.39 36.87 1.55
CA SER A 806 -25.88 38.20 1.20
C SER A 806 -25.43 39.26 2.23
N ALA A 807 -25.51 38.95 3.52
CA ALA A 807 -25.05 39.85 4.59
C ALA A 807 -23.52 40.09 4.52
N ALA A 808 -22.73 39.05 4.23
CA ALA A 808 -21.29 39.17 4.02
C ALA A 808 -20.93 40.04 2.80
N GLN A 809 -21.71 39.94 1.71
CA GLN A 809 -21.54 40.81 0.54
C GLN A 809 -21.93 42.27 0.82
N GLN A 810 -23.00 42.53 1.58
CA GLN A 810 -23.37 43.89 1.99
C GLN A 810 -22.31 44.53 2.91
N LEU A 811 -21.72 43.75 3.83
CA LEU A 811 -20.61 44.22 4.68
C LEU A 811 -19.34 44.57 3.88
N SER A 812 -19.14 43.99 2.69
CA SER A 812 -17.98 44.32 1.84
C SER A 812 -18.10 45.63 1.06
N GLN A 813 -19.29 46.24 0.99
CA GLN A 813 -19.54 47.46 0.20
C GLN A 813 -19.61 48.75 1.03
N LEU A 814 -19.60 48.67 2.37
CA LEU A 814 -19.63 49.84 3.26
C LEU A 814 -18.24 50.47 3.47
N SER A 815 -17.67 51.01 2.40
CA SER A 815 -16.42 51.80 2.43
C SER A 815 -16.72 53.30 2.48
N VAL A 816 -16.73 53.89 3.68
CA VAL A 816 -16.83 55.35 3.90
C VAL A 816 -15.42 55.94 4.05
N PRO A 817 -15.05 57.02 3.34
CA PRO A 817 -13.67 57.53 3.32
C PRO A 817 -13.32 58.32 4.59
N VAL A 818 -12.16 58.01 5.19
CA VAL A 818 -11.57 58.80 6.28
C VAL A 818 -10.50 59.74 5.71
N SER A 819 -10.76 61.04 5.73
CA SER A 819 -9.79 62.07 5.33
C SER A 819 -8.83 62.41 6.47
N PHE A 820 -7.54 62.58 6.19
CA PHE A 820 -6.58 63.21 7.11
C PHE A 820 -6.08 64.56 6.61
N SER A 821 -6.35 65.61 7.39
CA SER A 821 -5.79 66.97 7.24
C SER A 821 -6.03 67.72 8.57
N LYS A 822 -5.24 68.74 8.99
CA LYS A 822 -4.04 69.35 8.39
C LYS A 822 -3.28 70.22 9.43
N VAL A 823 -2.00 69.95 9.68
CA VAL A 823 -0.98 70.90 10.22
C VAL A 823 0.38 70.35 9.73
N GLY A 824 1.35 71.04 9.10
CA GLY A 824 1.69 72.46 9.02
C GLY A 824 2.91 72.72 9.93
N LYS A 825 4.10 73.17 9.51
CA LYS A 825 4.69 73.71 8.25
C LYS A 825 6.10 73.05 8.07
N ALA A 826 7.02 73.34 7.13
CA ALA A 826 7.17 74.40 6.13
C ALA A 826 7.92 73.88 4.86
N GLY A 827 8.18 74.75 3.87
CA GLY A 827 8.73 74.41 2.55
C GLY A 827 10.26 74.61 2.34
N PRO A 828 10.77 74.36 1.12
CA PRO A 828 12.21 74.26 0.77
C PRO A 828 12.82 75.58 0.25
N PRO A 829 14.11 75.62 -0.13
CA PRO A 829 14.42 75.51 -1.59
C PRO A 829 15.75 74.81 -2.02
N ALA A 830 15.66 74.07 -3.13
CA ALA A 830 16.46 74.13 -4.37
C ALA A 830 18.03 74.30 -4.42
N ILE A 831 18.63 73.45 -5.29
CA ILE A 831 19.74 73.71 -6.27
C ILE A 831 21.17 74.01 -5.75
N ALA A 832 22.15 73.18 -6.18
CA ALA A 832 23.44 73.61 -6.77
C ALA A 832 24.20 72.41 -7.40
N SER A 833 25.19 72.68 -8.26
CA SER A 833 26.10 71.70 -8.91
C SER A 833 27.58 72.07 -8.70
N VAL A 834 28.51 71.51 -9.52
CA VAL A 834 29.99 71.57 -9.46
C VAL A 834 30.63 70.49 -8.55
N ALA A 835 31.69 69.72 -8.88
CA ALA A 835 32.39 69.24 -10.10
C ALA A 835 33.93 69.25 -9.91
N ALA A 836 34.57 68.22 -10.47
CA ALA A 836 36.00 68.12 -10.88
C ALA A 836 37.13 67.78 -9.86
N ASN A 837 38.06 66.96 -10.38
CA ASN A 837 39.49 66.77 -10.05
C ASN A 837 39.91 65.97 -8.79
N GLY A 838 40.81 64.99 -8.99
CA GLY A 838 41.32 64.12 -7.91
C GLY A 838 42.16 62.90 -8.34
N ALA A 839 43.11 63.05 -9.26
CA ALA A 839 44.14 62.05 -9.62
C ALA A 839 45.49 62.80 -9.76
N PRO A 840 46.67 62.22 -9.40
CA PRO A 840 47.24 61.08 -10.16
C PRO A 840 48.18 60.10 -9.38
N THR A 841 48.62 59.02 -10.07
CA THR A 841 49.92 58.28 -9.91
C THR A 841 50.25 57.57 -8.57
N SER A 842 51.08 56.50 -8.51
CA SER A 842 51.86 55.73 -9.50
C SER A 842 52.30 54.36 -8.94
N GLU A 843 52.49 53.35 -9.82
CA GLU A 843 53.45 52.20 -9.71
C GLU A 843 53.32 51.20 -8.53
N SER A 844 53.64 49.90 -8.61
CA SER A 844 53.94 48.92 -9.68
C SER A 844 53.82 47.48 -9.04
N SER A 845 54.17 46.30 -9.59
CA SER A 845 54.78 45.82 -10.84
C SER A 845 54.43 44.32 -11.09
N GLY A 846 54.71 43.78 -12.29
CA GLY A 846 54.77 42.34 -12.62
C GLY A 846 53.44 41.62 -12.88
N SER A 847 53.14 40.98 -14.03
CA SER A 847 53.86 39.97 -14.87
C SER A 847 53.91 38.58 -14.22
N ASN A 848 53.47 37.48 -14.85
CA ASN A 848 53.65 37.08 -16.26
C ASN A 848 52.43 36.37 -16.90
N SER A 849 52.55 36.10 -18.21
CA SER A 849 51.53 35.52 -19.09
C SER A 849 52.10 34.54 -20.12
N ALA A 850 51.30 33.58 -20.57
CA ALA A 850 51.44 32.79 -21.81
C ALA A 850 50.04 32.24 -22.13
N GLU A 851 49.37 32.58 -23.24
CA GLU A 851 49.65 32.28 -24.66
C GLU A 851 49.68 30.76 -24.97
N TYR A 852 48.63 30.20 -25.58
CA TYR A 852 48.22 30.28 -27.01
C TYR A 852 49.03 29.38 -27.95
N ILE A 853 48.46 28.22 -28.31
CA ILE A 853 48.58 27.64 -29.66
C ILE A 853 47.20 27.10 -30.07
N VAL A 854 46.75 27.45 -31.27
CA VAL A 854 45.60 26.85 -31.96
C VAL A 854 46.12 26.07 -33.16
N ASN A 855 45.59 24.87 -33.42
CA ASN A 855 45.82 24.16 -34.68
C ASN A 855 44.53 23.48 -35.19
N ARG A 856 44.48 23.32 -36.51
CA ARG A 856 43.38 22.88 -37.40
C ARG A 856 44.12 22.16 -38.57
N VAL A 857 43.71 21.11 -39.27
CA VAL A 857 42.43 20.51 -39.74
C VAL A 857 42.71 18.99 -40.06
N PRO A 858 41.98 18.24 -40.93
CA PRO A 858 40.63 17.61 -40.84
C PRO A 858 40.59 16.06 -40.71
N GLY A 859 39.39 15.49 -40.49
CA GLY A 859 39.00 14.11 -40.89
C GLY A 859 39.20 12.98 -39.84
N SER A 860 38.37 11.92 -39.78
CA SER A 860 37.11 11.61 -40.50
C SER A 860 36.24 10.59 -39.74
N ASP A 861 34.93 10.83 -39.73
CA ASP A 861 33.78 9.90 -39.60
C ASP A 861 33.54 8.98 -38.36
N ASN A 862 32.24 8.72 -38.15
CA ASN A 862 31.59 7.66 -37.35
C ASN A 862 31.51 7.74 -35.81
N THR A 863 30.59 8.58 -35.35
CA THR A 863 29.38 8.16 -34.60
C THR A 863 29.53 7.27 -33.35
N VAL A 864 29.56 7.89 -32.17
CA VAL A 864 28.91 7.36 -30.95
C VAL A 864 28.16 8.51 -30.26
N LEU A 865 26.88 8.33 -29.95
CA LEU A 865 26.06 9.31 -29.23
C LEU A 865 26.20 9.16 -27.71
N LEU A 866 26.76 10.17 -27.05
CA LEU A 866 26.69 10.36 -25.61
C LEU A 866 25.98 11.68 -25.32
N SER A 867 24.75 11.62 -24.81
CA SER A 867 23.92 12.80 -24.51
C SER A 867 23.81 13.07 -23.01
N SER A 868 24.83 13.70 -22.42
CA SER A 868 24.67 14.39 -21.14
C SER A 868 23.96 15.73 -21.36
N GLY A 869 22.93 16.03 -20.58
CA GLY A 869 22.15 17.26 -20.76
C GLY A 869 22.89 18.54 -20.36
N ARG A 870 22.68 19.62 -21.13
CA ARG A 870 22.84 21.01 -20.69
C ARG A 870 21.71 21.87 -21.27
N TYR A 871 21.41 22.96 -20.56
CA TYR A 871 20.38 23.94 -20.91
C TYR A 871 20.61 24.53 -22.30
N ALA A 872 19.57 24.55 -23.13
CA ALA A 872 19.57 25.31 -24.38
C ALA A 872 19.19 26.77 -24.11
N THR A 873 20.01 27.70 -24.59
CA THR A 873 19.66 29.12 -24.66
C THR A 873 18.80 29.34 -25.91
N ILE A 874 17.69 30.08 -25.80
CA ILE A 874 16.75 30.28 -26.92
C ILE A 874 17.25 31.40 -27.84
N ASP A 875 17.16 31.15 -29.15
CA ASP A 875 17.52 32.09 -30.22
C ASP A 875 16.51 33.26 -30.31
N PRO A 876 16.96 34.54 -30.20
CA PRO A 876 16.08 35.70 -30.31
C PRO A 876 15.42 35.93 -31.69
N SER A 877 15.85 35.25 -32.76
CA SER A 877 15.39 35.49 -34.13
C SER A 877 14.02 34.86 -34.48
N MET A 878 13.47 34.01 -33.62
CA MET A 878 12.21 33.29 -33.84
C MET A 878 10.93 34.06 -33.43
N LEU A 879 11.00 35.38 -33.22
CA LEU A 879 9.87 36.19 -32.71
C LEU A 879 9.38 37.27 -33.69
N GLY A 880 8.35 36.94 -34.46
CA GLY A 880 7.45 37.94 -35.06
C GLY A 880 6.47 37.38 -36.10
N PRO A 881 5.27 37.98 -36.29
CA PRO A 881 4.59 38.98 -35.46
C PRO A 881 3.18 38.54 -35.02
N ILE A 882 2.97 38.31 -33.72
CA ILE A 882 1.61 38.17 -33.16
C ILE A 882 0.98 39.56 -33.05
N ASN A 883 0.30 40.01 -34.10
CA ASN A 883 -0.37 41.33 -34.12
C ASN A 883 -1.62 41.37 -35.02
N ALA A 884 -2.45 40.32 -34.99
CA ALA A 884 -3.64 40.18 -35.84
C ALA A 884 -4.93 39.73 -35.11
N LEU A 885 -4.92 39.64 -33.77
CA LEU A 885 -6.04 39.12 -32.96
C LEU A 885 -6.49 40.05 -31.80
N MET A 886 -6.15 41.34 -31.88
CA MET A 886 -6.51 42.38 -30.90
C MET A 886 -7.46 43.46 -31.48
N ALA A 887 -8.30 43.10 -32.47
CA ALA A 887 -9.07 44.09 -33.26
C ALA A 887 -10.55 43.74 -33.58
N VAL A 888 -11.10 42.62 -33.07
CA VAL A 888 -12.51 42.23 -33.35
C VAL A 888 -13.22 41.72 -32.08
N ALA A 889 -13.25 42.54 -31.03
CA ALA A 889 -13.91 42.19 -29.75
C ALA A 889 -14.46 43.42 -28.99
N ASN A 890 -15.02 44.42 -29.68
CA ASN A 890 -15.55 45.62 -29.04
C ASN A 890 -16.75 46.23 -29.78
N GLN A 891 -17.95 45.64 -29.62
CA GLN A 891 -19.23 46.30 -29.94
C GLN A 891 -20.48 45.50 -29.46
N ARG A 892 -20.95 45.76 -28.22
CA ARG A 892 -22.36 46.06 -27.83
C ARG A 892 -22.52 46.08 -26.29
N PRO A 893 -23.51 46.81 -25.74
CA PRO A 893 -23.48 47.26 -24.35
C PRO A 893 -24.20 46.34 -23.34
N LEU A 894 -23.89 46.56 -22.06
CA LEU A 894 -24.56 45.95 -20.90
C LEU A 894 -25.90 46.65 -20.58
N PRO A 895 -26.94 45.92 -20.11
CA PRO A 895 -28.17 46.51 -19.59
C PRO A 895 -28.11 46.85 -18.09
N THR A 896 -28.89 47.84 -17.66
CA THR A 896 -29.11 48.26 -16.26
C THR A 896 -30.31 47.54 -15.60
N PRO A 897 -30.39 47.46 -14.26
CA PRO A 897 -31.38 46.64 -13.55
C PRO A 897 -32.68 47.36 -13.12
N GLU A 898 -33.76 46.55 -13.00
CA GLU A 898 -34.98 46.75 -12.17
C GLU A 898 -35.96 47.91 -12.51
N PRO A 899 -37.23 47.92 -12.00
CA PRO A 899 -37.89 46.99 -11.04
C PRO A 899 -39.30 46.43 -11.41
N GLU A 900 -39.77 45.50 -10.57
CA GLU A 900 -41.17 45.25 -10.10
C GLU A 900 -42.35 44.72 -10.99
N ARG A 901 -43.04 43.72 -10.39
CA ARG A 901 -44.52 43.51 -10.24
C ARG A 901 -45.43 42.87 -11.34
N THR A 902 -46.08 41.76 -10.90
CA THR A 902 -47.52 41.38 -11.08
C THR A 902 -48.03 41.00 -12.50
N THR A 903 -49.03 40.12 -12.72
CA THR A 903 -49.75 39.08 -11.92
C THR A 903 -50.53 38.12 -12.86
N ALA A 904 -50.71 36.86 -12.43
CA ALA A 904 -51.86 35.95 -12.71
C ALA A 904 -52.28 35.56 -14.16
N GLY A 905 -52.87 34.35 -14.33
CA GLY A 905 -53.86 34.14 -15.41
C GLY A 905 -53.95 32.77 -16.14
N ARG A 906 -54.55 31.75 -15.50
CA ARG A 906 -55.43 30.68 -16.07
C ARG A 906 -55.16 29.99 -17.45
N GLN A 907 -55.06 28.65 -17.37
CA GLN A 907 -55.69 27.58 -18.20
C GLN A 907 -57.06 27.88 -18.90
N PRO A 908 -57.64 26.98 -19.75
CA PRO A 908 -57.09 25.94 -20.67
C PRO A 908 -57.87 25.77 -22.03
N SER A 909 -57.57 24.70 -22.80
CA SER A 909 -58.52 23.75 -23.48
C SER A 909 -58.49 23.49 -25.03
N ALA A 910 -58.27 22.21 -25.37
CA ALA A 910 -58.99 21.29 -26.30
C ALA A 910 -59.14 21.47 -27.85
N GLN A 911 -58.82 20.36 -28.57
CA GLN A 911 -59.47 19.79 -29.78
C GLN A 911 -59.35 20.52 -31.16
N SER A 912 -59.43 19.87 -32.35
CA SER A 912 -59.44 18.44 -32.80
C SER A 912 -59.12 18.32 -34.32
N LEU A 913 -58.89 17.10 -34.87
CA LEU A 913 -59.33 16.60 -36.21
C LEU A 913 -58.86 15.13 -36.49
N ALA A 914 -59.24 14.48 -37.60
CA ALA A 914 -59.42 13.01 -37.67
C ALA A 914 -58.98 12.24 -38.97
N LEU A 915 -58.89 10.88 -38.83
CA LEU A 915 -59.12 9.70 -39.72
C LEU A 915 -59.12 9.82 -41.28
N PRO A 916 -58.73 8.77 -42.08
CA PRO A 916 -59.26 7.37 -42.00
C PRO A 916 -58.33 6.19 -42.44
N THR A 917 -58.91 4.98 -42.64
CA THR A 917 -58.37 3.67 -43.14
C THR A 917 -59.20 3.19 -44.38
N PRO A 918 -59.11 1.97 -45.02
CA PRO A 918 -58.43 0.67 -44.69
C PRO A 918 -57.90 -0.25 -45.86
N ALA A 919 -57.48 -1.50 -45.50
CA ALA A 919 -57.68 -2.81 -46.20
C ALA A 919 -56.67 -3.51 -47.20
N SER A 920 -56.27 -4.74 -46.82
CA SER A 920 -56.20 -6.06 -47.55
C SER A 920 -55.30 -6.43 -48.77
N ASP A 921 -54.20 -7.18 -48.49
CA ASP A 921 -53.89 -8.60 -48.87
C ASP A 921 -53.67 -9.07 -50.37
N PRO A 922 -53.29 -10.34 -50.73
CA PRO A 922 -52.12 -10.64 -51.60
C PRO A 922 -52.43 -11.50 -52.86
N PRO A 923 -51.45 -11.97 -53.72
CA PRO A 923 -50.97 -13.38 -53.59
C PRO A 923 -49.67 -13.90 -54.36
N LYS A 924 -49.21 -15.12 -53.97
CA LYS A 924 -48.72 -16.28 -54.80
C LYS A 924 -47.36 -16.33 -55.58
N LYS A 925 -46.50 -17.26 -55.11
CA LYS A 925 -45.88 -18.45 -55.80
C LYS A 925 -44.95 -18.30 -57.04
N LYS A 926 -43.71 -18.86 -56.92
CA LYS A 926 -43.15 -20.06 -57.63
C LYS A 926 -41.75 -20.40 -57.06
N ARG A 927 -41.42 -21.66 -56.69
CA ARG A 927 -40.85 -22.79 -57.49
C ARG A 927 -39.45 -22.49 -58.08
N ARG A 928 -38.43 -23.38 -58.08
CA ARG A 928 -38.33 -24.82 -57.68
C ARG A 928 -36.86 -25.32 -57.74
N ARG A 929 -36.46 -26.27 -56.86
CA ARG A 929 -35.64 -27.52 -57.14
C ARG A 929 -34.23 -27.41 -57.80
N LYS A 930 -33.28 -28.37 -57.67
CA LYS A 930 -33.01 -29.51 -56.74
C LYS A 930 -31.64 -30.13 -57.14
N ALA A 931 -30.89 -30.72 -56.20
CA ALA A 931 -30.05 -31.93 -56.40
C ALA A 931 -28.80 -31.80 -57.34
N VAL A 932 -27.77 -32.67 -57.33
CA VAL A 932 -27.35 -33.77 -56.42
C VAL A 932 -25.85 -34.13 -56.65
N GLU A 933 -25.34 -35.13 -55.92
CA GLU A 933 -24.18 -36.00 -56.22
C GLU A 933 -22.74 -35.63 -55.75
N LYS A 934 -22.14 -36.64 -55.11
CA LYS A 934 -20.73 -36.99 -54.90
C LYS A 934 -20.44 -38.16 -55.87
N PRO A 935 -19.19 -38.47 -56.33
CA PRO A 935 -18.22 -39.16 -55.45
C PRO A 935 -16.73 -38.84 -55.75
N ALA A 936 -15.83 -39.77 -55.37
CA ALA A 936 -14.39 -39.57 -55.13
C ALA A 936 -13.48 -40.22 -56.20
N ALA A 937 -12.16 -40.20 -55.90
CA ALA A 937 -11.07 -41.11 -56.31
C ALA A 937 -9.95 -40.54 -57.22
N ASP A 938 -8.72 -40.61 -56.66
CA ASP A 938 -7.48 -41.20 -57.19
C ASP A 938 -6.76 -40.71 -58.48
N ALA A 939 -5.62 -40.03 -58.23
CA ALA A 939 -4.25 -40.51 -58.52
C ALA A 939 -3.49 -40.24 -59.87
N GLU A 940 -2.17 -40.31 -59.72
CA GLU A 940 -1.05 -40.49 -60.69
C GLU A 940 -0.62 -39.40 -61.73
N GLY A 941 0.62 -38.90 -61.54
CA GLY A 941 1.67 -38.82 -62.58
C GLY A 941 1.80 -37.55 -63.46
N GLY A 942 3.01 -37.08 -63.82
CA GLY A 942 4.37 -37.37 -63.33
C GLY A 942 5.52 -37.14 -64.35
N LYS A 943 6.78 -37.04 -63.84
CA LYS A 943 8.08 -36.99 -64.56
C LYS A 943 8.44 -35.62 -65.22
N GLY A 944 9.72 -35.25 -65.46
CA GLY A 944 11.04 -35.87 -65.16
C GLY A 944 11.95 -34.97 -64.29
N LYS A 945 13.07 -35.39 -63.67
CA LYS A 945 14.28 -36.13 -64.15
C LYS A 945 15.12 -35.33 -65.16
N ALA A 946 16.47 -35.26 -65.10
CA ALA A 946 17.52 -35.65 -64.12
C ALA A 946 18.78 -34.75 -64.40
N ALA A 947 20.08 -35.00 -64.14
CA ALA A 947 20.97 -36.07 -63.62
C ALA A 947 22.39 -35.43 -63.40
N GLU A 948 23.50 -36.01 -62.90
CA GLU A 948 23.86 -37.19 -62.08
C GLU A 948 25.38 -37.16 -61.69
N LYS A 949 25.82 -37.98 -60.70
CA LYS A 949 27.21 -38.47 -60.45
C LYS A 949 28.34 -37.45 -60.05
N GLY A 950 29.38 -37.84 -59.29
CA GLY A 950 29.58 -39.09 -58.56
C GLY A 950 30.94 -39.26 -57.80
N SER A 951 30.85 -39.79 -56.57
CA SER A 951 31.68 -40.86 -55.97
C SER A 951 33.24 -40.80 -55.89
N ASN A 952 33.80 -40.84 -54.65
CA ASN A 952 34.42 -42.04 -54.00
C ASN A 952 35.80 -41.88 -53.28
N SER A 953 35.92 -42.51 -52.09
CA SER A 953 37.14 -43.10 -51.45
C SER A 953 38.30 -42.22 -50.92
N GLY A 954 39.04 -42.69 -49.87
CA GLY A 954 40.46 -42.28 -49.74
C GLY A 954 41.27 -42.24 -48.43
N LYS A 955 41.12 -43.13 -47.41
CA LYS A 955 42.19 -43.57 -46.45
C LYS A 955 43.19 -42.58 -45.75
N LYS A 956 43.23 -42.70 -44.41
CA LYS A 956 44.42 -42.75 -43.49
C LYS A 956 45.35 -41.52 -43.25
N ALA A 957 45.73 -41.39 -41.96
CA ALA A 957 47.10 -41.22 -41.40
C ALA A 957 47.40 -39.99 -40.51
N LEU A 958 47.96 -40.31 -39.34
CA LEU A 958 48.76 -39.51 -38.37
C LEU A 958 50.24 -39.36 -38.88
N PRO A 959 51.20 -38.67 -38.18
CA PRO A 959 51.15 -37.92 -36.90
C PRO A 959 51.94 -36.56 -36.85
N GLU A 960 52.01 -35.98 -35.65
CA GLU A 960 53.21 -35.40 -34.96
C GLU A 960 53.73 -33.94 -35.14
N LYS A 961 54.08 -33.37 -33.97
CA LYS A 961 55.19 -32.42 -33.65
C LYS A 961 55.12 -30.95 -34.14
N ALA A 962 55.73 -29.97 -33.45
CA ALA A 962 56.09 -29.85 -32.01
C ALA A 962 56.60 -28.44 -31.63
N ALA A 963 56.33 -28.03 -30.38
CA ALA A 963 57.14 -27.09 -29.56
C ALA A 963 57.30 -25.64 -30.12
N LYS A 964 57.96 -24.64 -29.48
CA LYS A 964 58.65 -24.42 -28.19
C LYS A 964 58.60 -22.87 -27.95
N ALA A 965 58.95 -22.21 -26.83
CA ALA A 965 59.59 -22.55 -25.56
C ALA A 965 59.12 -21.54 -24.46
N ARG A 966 59.21 -21.85 -23.15
CA ARG A 966 60.15 -21.28 -22.12
C ARG A 966 60.01 -19.77 -21.81
N SER A 967 60.31 -19.25 -20.61
CA SER A 967 60.86 -19.74 -19.31
C SER A 967 60.75 -18.57 -18.30
N GLU A 968 60.87 -18.65 -16.96
CA GLU A 968 60.94 -19.67 -15.89
C GLU A 968 60.58 -18.90 -14.57
N SER A 969 59.92 -19.47 -13.54
CA SER A 969 60.49 -20.12 -12.32
C SER A 969 61.45 -19.22 -11.47
N ALA A 970 61.59 -19.32 -10.14
CA ALA A 970 61.05 -20.15 -9.04
C ALA A 970 61.47 -19.48 -7.68
N SER A 971 61.06 -19.83 -6.44
CA SER A 971 60.07 -20.79 -5.86
C SER A 971 59.57 -20.25 -4.47
N VAL A 972 59.67 -20.80 -3.23
CA VAL A 972 60.17 -22.06 -2.63
C VAL A 972 59.59 -22.25 -1.19
N LEU A 973 59.06 -23.45 -0.85
CA LEU A 973 59.01 -24.19 0.46
C LEU A 973 58.52 -23.50 1.80
N GLU A 974 58.06 -24.17 2.87
CA GLU A 974 57.76 -25.61 3.16
C GLU A 974 56.74 -25.82 4.31
N GLY A 975 56.29 -27.07 4.53
CA GLY A 975 55.70 -27.53 5.81
C GLY A 975 54.61 -28.62 5.72
N LEU A 976 54.92 -29.89 6.08
CA LEU A 976 53.96 -31.02 5.95
C LEU A 976 54.34 -32.26 6.80
N ALA A 977 53.50 -32.72 7.76
CA ALA A 977 53.56 -34.12 8.31
C ALA A 977 52.42 -34.57 9.28
N LYS A 978 51.71 -35.67 8.93
CA LYS A 978 51.46 -36.91 9.75
C LYS A 978 50.68 -36.84 11.12
N LYS A 979 50.01 -37.89 11.67
CA LYS A 979 49.52 -39.23 11.18
C LYS A 979 48.76 -40.03 12.29
N VAL A 980 47.48 -40.41 12.07
CA VAL A 980 46.76 -41.66 12.54
C VAL A 980 46.65 -42.01 14.05
N ARG A 981 45.43 -42.32 14.58
CA ARG A 981 44.98 -43.68 15.06
C ARG A 981 43.55 -43.77 15.68
N ARG A 982 42.71 -44.71 15.17
CA ARG A 982 41.60 -45.50 15.83
C ARG A 982 40.42 -44.70 16.49
N ASN A 983 39.18 -45.18 16.69
CA ASN A 983 38.37 -46.39 16.41
C ASN A 983 36.86 -45.99 16.64
N SER A 984 35.77 -46.75 16.42
CA SER A 984 35.37 -47.91 15.57
C SER A 984 33.87 -48.27 15.85
N LEU A 985 33.26 -49.18 15.06
CA LEU A 985 31.92 -49.80 15.24
C LEU A 985 30.72 -48.90 14.84
N ASP A 986 29.66 -49.39 14.16
CA ASP A 986 29.45 -50.72 13.53
C ASP A 986 28.36 -50.75 12.41
N VAL A 987 28.28 -51.88 11.66
CA VAL A 987 27.10 -52.41 10.90
C VAL A 987 26.51 -51.53 9.76
N GLN A 988 26.59 -51.87 8.46
CA GLN A 988 25.88 -52.93 7.65
C GLN A 988 24.33 -52.79 7.59
N ALA A 989 23.57 -53.08 6.52
CA ALA A 989 23.81 -53.27 5.07
C ALA A 989 22.45 -53.03 4.34
N GLY A 990 22.36 -52.52 3.10
CA GLY A 990 22.33 -53.32 1.84
C GLY A 990 20.90 -53.39 1.24
N ASP A 991 20.61 -53.86 0.02
CA ASP A 991 21.38 -54.03 -1.23
C ASP A 991 20.40 -54.36 -2.41
N LYS A 992 20.82 -54.17 -3.67
CA LYS A 992 20.26 -54.66 -4.96
C LYS A 992 18.91 -54.10 -5.48
N GLY A 993 18.82 -53.92 -6.80
CA GLY A 993 17.57 -53.54 -7.48
C GLY A 993 17.61 -53.24 -9.00
N MET A 994 18.56 -53.80 -9.77
CA MET A 994 18.63 -53.58 -11.23
C MET A 994 17.82 -54.64 -12.00
N PRO A 995 17.29 -54.31 -13.20
CA PRO A 995 17.89 -54.92 -14.40
C PRO A 995 18.15 -53.91 -15.54
N VAL A 996 18.96 -54.34 -16.51
CA VAL A 996 19.38 -53.59 -17.70
C VAL A 996 18.70 -54.15 -18.95
N LEU A 997 18.32 -53.29 -19.90
CA LEU A 997 18.14 -53.67 -21.31
C LEU A 997 18.62 -52.56 -22.27
N MET A 998 19.87 -52.72 -22.72
CA MET A 998 20.37 -52.49 -24.09
C MET A 998 19.96 -51.23 -24.90
N LYS A 999 20.96 -50.36 -25.13
CA LYS A 999 21.57 -50.01 -26.46
C LYS A 999 20.67 -49.40 -27.58
N GLU A 1000 21.04 -48.32 -28.30
CA GLU A 1000 22.19 -47.37 -28.32
C GLU A 1000 21.65 -45.93 -28.63
N GLY A 1001 22.41 -44.84 -28.84
CA GLY A 1001 23.86 -44.66 -29.09
C GLY A 1001 24.29 -43.17 -29.19
N GLU A 1002 24.79 -42.75 -30.37
CA GLU A 1002 25.41 -41.43 -30.63
C GLU A 1002 24.43 -40.43 -31.30
N GLY A 1003 24.53 -39.09 -31.23
CA GLY A 1003 25.43 -38.19 -30.48
C GLY A 1003 25.49 -36.75 -31.06
N LYS A 1004 26.11 -35.81 -30.31
CA LYS A 1004 26.57 -34.42 -30.68
C LYS A 1004 25.60 -33.20 -30.63
N GLN A 1005 26.20 -32.05 -30.24
CA GLN A 1005 25.75 -30.65 -30.38
C GLN A 1005 25.88 -30.15 -31.84
N PRO A 1006 25.32 -28.99 -32.29
CA PRO A 1006 25.53 -27.59 -31.80
C PRO A 1006 24.25 -26.97 -31.17
N VAL A 1007 24.20 -25.86 -30.42
CA VAL A 1007 24.92 -24.55 -30.35
C VAL A 1007 24.39 -23.45 -31.30
N LEU A 1008 23.74 -22.44 -30.69
CA LEU A 1008 23.51 -21.04 -31.09
C LEU A 1008 23.08 -20.71 -32.53
N VAL A 1009 21.85 -20.20 -32.66
CA VAL A 1009 21.61 -18.74 -32.63
C VAL A 1009 20.62 -18.44 -31.51
#